data_AF-A0A1G5UHX1-F1
#
_entry.id   AF-A0A1G5UHX1-F1
#
_cell.length_a   1.000
_cell.length_b   1.000
_cell.length_c   1.000
_cell.angle_alpha   90.00
_cell.angle_beta   90.00
_cell.angle_gamma   90.00
#
_symmetry.space_group_name_H-M   'P 1'
#
loop_
_entity.id
_entity.type
_entity.pdbx_description
1 polymer ?
#
loop_
_entity_poly.entity_id
_entity_poly.type
_entity_poly.pdbx_seq_one_letter_code
_entity_poly.pdbx_strand_id
1 'polypeptide(L)'
;MSARQPAGAAGGGRAPGDGSADVPARAAVRPGRRARRRWAGIGLVQAPGRLRSLVRRSEGGLVALATLVGCVAGVAVSAMTWITQSLREILYQLPAGARLSAVDAVSPVLLLVGPCLGGAVLGLVIIAANYIRGPRKRPAIDPIEANALHGGRMSLRDSLYLAFQNVISNGSGASVGLEAGYTQIASGLASRLGIAFEVRRSDLRTLVGCGAAGAIAAGFGAPLAGAFYAFELIIGTYSIATLTPVVVAALCGNLISRSLIAAQPLVDLGDMQAVTTSHVTSLEILPSLALGLVCAGLGILIMRGVTLVERLVQASGVPRVAAPAFGGLCVGALALLATPQVLSGGHGALHMHFAAEGQGHGIAVLAGLFAAKATASAISIGSGFRGGLFFASLFLGAIAGKLFAALAPVLVPPLADFGLTPLAYAVIGMSALAVAVIGGPLTMTFLALEVTGSLPITGVVLAAVIASSLTVRKTFGYSFATWRFHLRGESIRSPHDVGWIRSLTVGRLMRRNPGTVALDTPLPTFLRAHPLGSPSRVIVVDGRGRYAGIVNVPEAHAAARDSAADAQPVLADLLLHADDFLTPGMNAKDAAAAFDRTESEALAVVESVESRKVLGLLTESHTLKRYSEELDRQRRAMAGETD
;
A
#
# COMPACT_ATOMS: atom_id res chain seq x y z
N MET A 1 6.19 76.97 -56.42
CA MET A 1 5.82 76.07 -55.30
C MET A 1 4.71 75.16 -55.77
N SER A 2 5.10 73.90 -55.98
CA SER A 2 4.38 72.65 -56.23
C SER A 2 2.92 72.66 -56.75
N ALA A 3 2.83 72.42 -58.06
CA ALA A 3 1.78 71.74 -58.83
C ALA A 3 1.51 70.30 -58.31
N ARG A 4 0.52 69.48 -58.70
CA ARG A 4 -0.75 69.49 -59.46
C ARG A 4 -1.30 68.04 -59.35
N GLN A 5 -2.61 67.86 -59.53
CA GLN A 5 -3.33 66.71 -60.12
C GLN A 5 -3.53 65.38 -59.35
N PRO A 6 -4.78 64.89 -59.37
CA PRO A 6 -5.13 63.46 -59.45
C PRO A 6 -5.89 63.15 -60.76
N ALA A 7 -5.60 62.03 -61.45
CA ALA A 7 -6.47 61.42 -62.48
C ALA A 7 -5.92 60.10 -63.05
N GLY A 8 -6.83 59.19 -63.45
CA GLY A 8 -6.65 58.19 -64.52
C GLY A 8 -6.44 56.75 -64.03
N ALA A 9 -7.41 55.82 -64.08
CA ALA A 9 -8.17 55.24 -65.20
C ALA A 9 -7.51 54.00 -65.86
N ALA A 10 -8.25 52.89 -65.79
CA ALA A 10 -8.46 51.83 -66.79
C ALA A 10 -7.29 51.00 -67.38
N GLY A 11 -7.46 49.67 -67.29
CA GLY A 11 -7.50 48.84 -68.51
C GLY A 11 -6.43 47.76 -68.69
N GLY A 12 -6.88 46.49 -68.62
CA GLY A 12 -6.59 45.47 -69.64
C GLY A 12 -5.42 44.50 -69.42
N GLY A 13 -5.70 43.20 -69.58
CA GLY A 13 -4.68 42.21 -70.01
C GLY A 13 -4.80 40.80 -69.44
N ARG A 14 -5.25 39.85 -70.27
CA ARG A 14 -5.20 38.37 -70.15
C ARG A 14 -3.74 37.90 -69.86
N ALA A 15 -3.41 36.73 -69.30
CA ALA A 15 -3.81 35.34 -69.61
C ALA A 15 -3.18 34.37 -68.54
N PRO A 16 -3.42 33.04 -68.60
CA PRO A 16 -3.44 32.13 -67.45
C PRO A 16 -2.10 31.44 -67.15
N GLY A 17 -1.90 31.05 -65.90
CA GLY A 17 -0.74 30.26 -65.51
C GLY A 17 -0.83 29.75 -64.07
N ASP A 18 -1.28 28.50 -63.97
CA ASP A 18 -0.72 27.46 -63.11
C ASP A 18 -0.75 27.62 -61.57
N GLY A 19 -1.03 26.49 -60.89
CA GLY A 19 -0.54 26.27 -59.53
C GLY A 19 -1.58 26.20 -58.40
N SER A 20 -1.82 24.95 -57.98
CA SER A 20 -2.06 24.52 -56.60
C SER A 20 -3.37 24.93 -55.90
N ALA A 21 -4.26 23.94 -55.79
CA ALA A 21 -5.32 23.91 -54.80
C ALA A 21 -4.74 23.88 -53.37
N ASP A 22 -5.40 24.64 -52.50
CA ASP A 22 -5.14 24.88 -51.10
C ASP A 22 -4.85 23.62 -50.26
N VAL A 23 -3.68 23.62 -49.61
CA VAL A 23 -3.42 22.84 -48.39
C VAL A 23 -3.36 23.86 -47.24
N PRO A 24 -4.23 23.80 -46.22
CA PRO A 24 -4.14 24.72 -45.11
C PRO A 24 -2.87 24.46 -44.31
N ALA A 25 -2.10 25.54 -44.10
CA ALA A 25 -0.84 25.54 -43.38
C ALA A 25 -0.98 24.92 -41.98
N ARG A 26 -0.17 23.88 -41.73
CA ARG A 26 0.02 23.29 -40.40
C ARG A 26 0.44 24.37 -39.41
N ALA A 27 -0.43 24.65 -38.44
CA ALA A 27 -0.10 25.46 -37.28
C ALA A 27 1.14 24.90 -36.58
N ALA A 28 2.20 25.70 -36.53
CA ALA A 28 3.41 25.40 -35.79
C ALA A 28 3.08 25.20 -34.30
N VAL A 29 3.16 23.95 -33.85
CA VAL A 29 3.02 23.58 -32.44
C VAL A 29 4.21 24.17 -31.68
N ARG A 30 3.99 25.31 -31.03
CA ARG A 30 4.92 25.90 -30.07
C ARG A 30 5.25 24.86 -28.99
N PRO A 31 6.52 24.66 -28.61
CA PRO A 31 6.87 23.72 -27.55
C PRO A 31 6.20 24.18 -26.25
N GLY A 32 5.28 23.37 -25.74
CA GLY A 32 4.52 23.64 -24.53
C GLY A 32 5.45 23.94 -23.37
N ARG A 33 5.33 25.16 -22.81
CA ARG A 33 5.88 25.52 -21.51
C ARG A 33 5.48 24.44 -20.51
N ARG A 34 6.48 23.72 -19.97
CA ARG A 34 6.30 22.78 -18.86
C ARG A 34 5.56 23.49 -17.73
N ALA A 35 4.28 23.18 -17.56
CA ALA A 35 3.48 23.68 -16.46
C ALA A 35 4.02 23.07 -15.16
N ARG A 36 4.90 23.81 -14.47
CA ARG A 36 5.16 23.64 -13.03
C ARG A 36 3.82 23.89 -12.33
N ARG A 37 3.04 22.83 -12.12
CA ARG A 37 1.86 22.88 -11.26
C ARG A 37 2.33 23.30 -9.86
N ARG A 38 2.02 24.54 -9.47
CA ARG A 38 2.15 25.02 -8.10
C ARG A 38 1.15 24.24 -7.24
N TRP A 39 1.66 23.27 -6.49
CA TRP A 39 0.89 22.67 -5.40
C TRP A 39 0.68 23.75 -4.36
N ALA A 40 -0.57 24.18 -4.17
CA ALA A 40 -0.94 25.11 -3.12
C ALA A 40 -0.68 24.44 -1.76
N GLY A 41 0.42 24.83 -1.11
CA GLY A 41 0.90 24.28 0.15
C GLY A 41 1.47 25.40 1.02
N ILE A 42 1.40 25.21 2.34
CA ILE A 42 2.07 26.03 3.36
C ILE A 42 3.51 26.26 2.90
N GLY A 43 3.97 27.52 2.89
CA GLY A 43 5.23 27.95 2.26
C GLY A 43 6.35 26.94 2.43
N LEU A 44 6.91 26.46 1.31
CA LEU A 44 7.99 25.50 1.33
C LEU A 44 9.30 26.21 1.72
N VAL A 45 9.55 26.38 3.02
CA VAL A 45 10.86 26.87 3.50
C VAL A 45 11.91 25.84 3.12
N GLN A 46 12.84 26.24 2.25
CA GLN A 46 13.97 25.41 1.84
C GLN A 46 15.09 25.50 2.89
N ALA A 47 15.78 24.37 3.13
CA ALA A 47 16.93 24.36 4.03
C ALA A 47 18.14 25.12 3.41
N PRO A 48 19.04 25.70 4.23
CA PRO A 48 20.25 26.37 3.76
C PRO A 48 21.09 25.48 2.83
N GLY A 49 21.70 26.07 1.79
CA GLY A 49 22.40 25.31 0.73
C GLY A 49 23.53 24.41 1.23
N ARG A 50 24.30 24.85 2.24
CA ARG A 50 25.39 24.07 2.84
C ARG A 50 24.90 22.81 3.55
N LEU A 51 23.74 22.88 4.20
CA LEU A 51 23.14 21.76 4.92
C LEU A 51 22.58 20.72 3.93
N ARG A 52 21.99 21.18 2.81
CA ARG A 52 21.54 20.31 1.71
C ARG A 52 22.68 19.51 1.07
N SER A 53 23.82 20.14 0.83
CA SER A 53 24.97 19.46 0.23
C SER A 53 25.56 18.37 1.14
N LEU A 54 25.52 18.57 2.47
CA LEU A 54 26.04 17.60 3.44
C LEU A 54 25.15 16.36 3.54
N VAL A 55 23.83 16.55 3.56
CA VAL A 55 22.84 15.46 3.57
C VAL A 55 22.88 14.62 2.30
N ARG A 56 23.11 15.24 1.12
CA ARG A 56 23.12 14.52 -0.17
C ARG A 56 24.42 13.77 -0.49
N ARG A 57 25.52 14.08 0.20
CA ARG A 57 26.86 13.56 -0.09
C ARG A 57 27.33 12.51 0.91
N SER A 58 26.71 12.40 2.07
CA SER A 58 27.20 11.53 3.15
C SER A 58 26.07 10.73 3.78
N GLU A 59 26.35 9.46 4.08
CA GLU A 59 25.45 8.60 4.87
C GLU A 59 25.17 9.21 6.24
N GLY A 60 26.18 9.83 6.87
CA GLY A 60 26.02 10.54 8.15
C GLY A 60 25.00 11.67 8.09
N GLY A 61 24.90 12.40 6.97
CA GLY A 61 23.89 13.43 6.78
C GLY A 61 22.46 12.87 6.68
N LEU A 62 22.29 11.70 6.06
CA LEU A 62 21.00 11.00 6.03
C LEU A 62 20.61 10.50 7.44
N VAL A 63 21.57 9.94 8.19
CA VAL A 63 21.34 9.48 9.58
C VAL A 63 20.99 10.66 10.49
N ALA A 64 21.64 11.81 10.37
CA ALA A 64 21.29 13.02 11.12
C ALA A 64 19.86 13.49 10.81
N LEU A 65 19.46 13.46 9.53
CA LEU A 65 18.09 13.79 9.15
C LEU A 65 17.08 12.75 9.65
N ALA A 66 17.44 11.47 9.63
CA ALA A 66 16.62 10.38 10.18
C ALA A 66 16.44 10.51 11.70
N THR A 67 17.50 10.92 12.42
CA THR A 67 17.46 11.25 13.86
C THR A 67 16.42 12.34 14.12
N LEU A 68 16.48 13.45 13.37
CA LEU A 68 15.49 14.53 13.47
C LEU A 68 14.08 14.03 13.16
N VAL A 69 13.91 13.23 12.11
CA VAL A 69 12.62 12.62 11.75
C VAL A 69 12.08 11.75 12.89
N GLY A 70 12.93 10.93 13.52
CA GLY A 70 12.58 10.11 14.67
C GLY A 70 12.09 10.96 15.84
N CYS A 71 12.83 12.02 16.20
CA CYS A 71 12.42 12.94 17.27
C CYS A 71 11.07 13.60 16.97
N VAL A 72 10.89 14.09 15.75
CA VAL A 72 9.62 14.70 15.30
C VAL A 72 8.47 13.70 15.34
N ALA A 73 8.72 12.44 14.96
CA ALA A 73 7.74 11.37 15.06
C ALA A 73 7.34 11.12 16.52
N GLY A 74 8.30 11.06 17.44
CA GLY A 74 8.06 10.95 18.88
C GLY A 74 7.15 12.06 19.41
N VAL A 75 7.48 13.33 19.10
CA VAL A 75 6.65 14.48 19.49
C VAL A 75 5.23 14.38 18.90
N ALA A 76 5.11 14.04 17.61
CA ALA A 76 3.82 13.97 16.94
C ALA A 76 2.92 12.86 17.49
N VAL A 77 3.50 11.68 17.77
CA VAL A 77 2.78 10.57 18.40
C VAL A 77 2.38 10.92 19.83
N SER A 78 3.28 11.51 20.62
CA SER A 78 2.96 11.97 21.96
C SER A 78 1.80 12.98 21.96
N ALA A 79 1.87 14.00 21.11
CA ALA A 79 0.78 14.98 20.98
C ALA A 79 -0.55 14.31 20.60
N MET A 80 -0.53 13.40 19.63
CA MET A 80 -1.73 12.69 19.18
C MET A 80 -2.33 11.80 20.27
N THR A 81 -1.48 11.09 21.03
CA THR A 81 -1.89 10.27 22.18
C THR A 81 -2.50 11.14 23.28
N TRP A 82 -1.85 12.26 23.63
CA TRP A 82 -2.33 13.19 24.64
C TRP A 82 -3.70 13.78 24.26
N ILE A 83 -3.84 14.32 23.03
CA ILE A 83 -5.12 14.88 22.56
C ILE A 83 -6.23 13.81 22.59
N THR A 84 -5.93 12.60 22.13
CA THR A 84 -6.94 11.53 22.10
C THR A 84 -7.32 11.07 23.49
N GLN A 85 -6.36 11.00 24.43
CA GLN A 85 -6.63 10.68 25.82
C GLN A 85 -7.49 11.75 26.49
N SER A 86 -7.14 13.03 26.34
CA SER A 86 -7.94 14.14 26.88
C SER A 86 -9.36 14.18 26.29
N LEU A 87 -9.51 13.87 25.00
CA LEU A 87 -10.83 13.76 24.37
C LEU A 87 -11.68 12.66 25.03
N ARG A 88 -11.09 11.50 25.34
CA ARG A 88 -11.79 10.41 26.05
C ARG A 88 -12.14 10.79 27.49
N GLU A 89 -11.21 11.41 28.20
CA GLU A 89 -11.41 11.87 29.59
C GLU A 89 -12.57 12.86 29.67
N ILE A 90 -12.62 13.83 28.76
CA ILE A 90 -13.70 14.83 28.71
C ILE A 90 -15.02 14.18 28.27
N LEU A 91 -15.02 13.42 27.18
CA LEU A 91 -16.26 12.90 26.59
C LEU A 91 -16.94 11.85 27.46
N TYR A 92 -16.14 10.99 28.11
CA TYR A 92 -16.64 9.88 28.92
C TYR A 92 -16.52 10.13 30.43
N GLN A 93 -16.09 11.33 30.84
CA GLN A 93 -15.90 11.73 32.24
C GLN A 93 -15.00 10.75 33.01
N LEU A 94 -13.91 10.32 32.36
CA LEU A 94 -12.99 9.35 32.94
C LEU A 94 -12.04 10.04 33.93
N PRO A 95 -11.61 9.34 35.00
CA PRO A 95 -10.50 9.79 35.82
C PRO A 95 -9.25 10.05 34.98
N ALA A 96 -8.43 11.03 35.38
CA ALA A 96 -7.20 11.37 34.68
C ALA A 96 -6.29 10.13 34.54
N GLY A 97 -5.87 9.83 33.31
CA GLY A 97 -5.04 8.66 32.98
C GLY A 97 -5.81 7.35 32.80
N ALA A 98 -7.12 7.30 33.08
CA ALA A 98 -7.91 6.09 32.87
C ALA A 98 -8.14 5.81 31.38
N ARG A 99 -8.01 4.55 30.99
CA ARG A 99 -8.22 4.11 29.59
C ARG A 99 -9.69 3.70 29.43
N LEU A 100 -10.39 4.25 28.44
CA LEU A 100 -11.82 3.98 28.18
C LEU A 100 -12.17 2.48 28.16
N SER A 101 -11.31 1.64 27.59
CA SER A 101 -11.53 0.20 27.49
C SER A 101 -11.11 -0.59 28.74
N ALA A 102 -10.64 0.06 29.81
CA ALA A 102 -10.30 -0.57 31.09
C ALA A 102 -11.24 -0.18 32.24
N VAL A 103 -12.27 0.63 31.98
CA VAL A 103 -13.19 1.09 33.03
C VAL A 103 -14.44 0.20 33.06
N ASP A 104 -14.83 -0.23 34.26
CA ASP A 104 -15.94 -1.16 34.47
C ASP A 104 -17.32 -0.51 34.25
N ALA A 105 -17.46 0.77 34.61
CA ALA A 105 -18.73 1.50 34.49
C ALA A 105 -18.52 2.90 33.93
N VAL A 106 -19.13 3.15 32.77
CA VAL A 106 -19.27 4.47 32.16
C VAL A 106 -20.77 4.70 31.95
N SER A 107 -21.22 5.95 32.01
CA SER A 107 -22.64 6.28 31.78
C SER A 107 -23.16 5.61 30.50
N PRO A 108 -24.26 4.84 30.57
CA PRO A 108 -24.80 4.13 29.41
C PRO A 108 -25.12 5.07 28.24
N VAL A 109 -25.57 6.28 28.55
CA VAL A 109 -25.85 7.31 27.54
C VAL A 109 -24.57 7.71 26.82
N LEU A 110 -23.46 7.90 27.53
CA LEU A 110 -22.17 8.27 26.93
C LEU A 110 -21.57 7.13 26.11
N LEU A 111 -21.74 5.87 26.52
CA LEU A 111 -21.32 4.70 25.74
C LEU A 111 -22.03 4.63 24.39
N LEU A 112 -23.34 4.91 24.37
CA LEU A 112 -24.13 4.92 23.13
C LEU A 112 -23.85 6.15 22.26
N VAL A 113 -23.85 7.33 22.86
CA VAL A 113 -23.83 8.61 22.15
C VAL A 113 -22.41 9.03 21.75
N GLY A 114 -21.38 8.66 22.53
CA GLY A 114 -20.00 9.06 22.29
C GLY A 114 -19.50 8.74 20.87
N PRO A 115 -19.58 7.48 20.40
CA PRO A 115 -19.14 7.15 19.05
C PRO A 115 -20.04 7.75 17.98
N CYS A 116 -21.35 7.85 18.22
CA CYS A 116 -22.29 8.51 17.31
C CYS A 116 -21.93 9.99 17.08
N LEU A 117 -21.63 10.74 18.16
CA LEU A 117 -21.18 12.13 18.09
C LEU A 117 -19.87 12.26 17.32
N GLY A 118 -18.89 11.39 17.58
CA GLY A 118 -17.64 11.39 16.82
C GLY A 118 -17.86 11.14 15.33
N GLY A 119 -18.79 10.23 14.99
CA GLY A 119 -19.19 9.98 13.60
C GLY A 119 -19.86 11.19 12.95
N ALA A 120 -20.73 11.89 13.68
CA ALA A 120 -21.36 13.12 13.21
C ALA A 120 -20.34 14.25 12.98
N VAL A 121 -19.40 14.44 13.92
CA VAL A 121 -18.29 15.40 13.78
C VAL A 121 -17.44 15.05 12.56
N LEU A 122 -17.12 13.77 12.33
CA LEU A 122 -16.39 13.34 11.15
C LEU A 122 -17.13 13.67 9.85
N GLY A 123 -18.46 13.49 9.84
CA GLY A 123 -19.34 13.93 8.76
C GLY A 123 -19.24 15.43 8.50
N LEU A 124 -19.37 16.25 9.54
CA LEU A 124 -19.24 17.71 9.45
C LEU A 124 -17.86 18.14 8.90
N VAL A 125 -16.79 17.47 9.34
CA VAL A 125 -15.43 17.71 8.82
C VAL A 125 -15.35 17.42 7.33
N ILE A 126 -16.01 16.36 6.85
CA ILE A 126 -16.07 16.03 5.41
C ILE A 126 -16.86 17.09 4.65
N ILE A 127 -18.01 17.54 5.17
CA ILE A 127 -18.82 18.61 4.56
C ILE A 127 -18.00 19.89 4.45
N ALA A 128 -17.40 20.33 5.56
CA ALA A 128 -16.59 21.54 5.61
C ALA A 128 -15.40 21.46 4.65
N ALA A 129 -14.72 20.32 4.58
CA ALA A 129 -13.62 20.11 3.64
C ALA A 129 -14.09 20.21 2.18
N ASN A 130 -15.25 19.63 1.85
CA ASN A 130 -15.83 19.70 0.52
C ASN A 130 -16.30 21.12 0.16
N TYR A 131 -16.82 21.88 1.12
CA TYR A 131 -17.24 23.27 0.92
C TYR A 131 -16.03 24.17 0.61
N ILE A 132 -14.95 24.04 1.40
CA ILE A 132 -13.77 24.91 1.27
C ILE A 132 -12.93 24.57 0.02
N ARG A 133 -12.84 23.30 -0.37
CA ARG A 133 -11.87 22.83 -1.38
C ARG A 133 -12.50 22.17 -2.60
N GLY A 134 -13.81 22.03 -2.61
CA GLY A 134 -14.52 21.14 -3.53
C GLY A 134 -14.35 19.66 -3.17
N PRO A 135 -15.18 18.78 -3.75
CA PRO A 135 -15.07 17.34 -3.54
C PRO A 135 -13.70 16.83 -4.03
N ARG A 136 -13.03 16.03 -3.18
CA ARG A 136 -11.74 15.44 -3.53
C ARG A 136 -11.88 14.47 -4.71
N LYS A 137 -11.11 14.72 -5.77
CA LYS A 137 -11.04 13.86 -6.96
C LYS A 137 -10.17 12.60 -6.77
N ARG A 138 -9.31 12.58 -5.76
CA ARG A 138 -8.40 11.46 -5.45
C ARG A 138 -8.33 11.22 -3.94
N PRO A 139 -8.19 9.95 -3.49
CA PRO A 139 -7.96 9.64 -2.08
C PRO A 139 -6.62 10.23 -1.61
N ALA A 140 -6.53 10.46 -0.30
CA ALA A 140 -5.27 10.85 0.33
C ALA A 140 -4.28 9.68 0.28
N ILE A 141 -3.02 10.00 -0.02
CA ILE A 141 -1.93 9.03 -0.17
C ILE A 141 -1.40 8.69 1.22
N ASP A 142 -1.37 7.39 1.53
CA ASP A 142 -0.77 6.88 2.77
C ASP A 142 0.73 6.57 2.60
N PRO A 143 1.48 6.29 3.68
CA PRO A 143 2.92 6.05 3.60
C PRO A 143 3.30 4.86 2.69
N ILE A 144 2.47 3.81 2.66
CA ILE A 144 2.72 2.61 1.85
C ILE A 144 2.57 2.96 0.37
N GLU A 145 1.46 3.60 0.00
CA GLU A 145 1.19 4.07 -1.37
C GLU A 145 2.24 5.10 -1.82
N ALA A 146 2.58 6.04 -0.93
CA ALA A 146 3.58 7.06 -1.20
C ALA A 146 4.92 6.41 -1.55
N ASN A 147 5.31 5.39 -0.80
CA ASN A 147 6.58 4.73 -1.02
C ASN A 147 6.56 3.86 -2.28
N ALA A 148 5.50 3.07 -2.46
CA ALA A 148 5.33 2.16 -3.59
C ALA A 148 5.19 2.88 -4.93
N LEU A 149 4.39 3.97 -4.99
CA LEU A 149 3.98 4.61 -6.25
C LEU A 149 4.51 6.04 -6.43
N HIS A 150 4.79 6.77 -5.35
CA HIS A 150 5.11 8.20 -5.41
C HIS A 150 6.54 8.55 -4.97
N GLY A 151 7.39 7.55 -4.70
CA GLY A 151 8.78 7.77 -4.30
C GLY A 151 8.93 8.48 -2.96
N GLY A 152 8.04 8.22 -2.01
CA GLY A 152 8.04 8.81 -0.66
C GLY A 152 7.45 10.22 -0.59
N ARG A 153 6.82 10.73 -1.66
CA ARG A 153 6.18 12.06 -1.64
C ARG A 153 4.78 11.98 -1.04
N MET A 154 4.57 12.74 0.04
CA MET A 154 3.29 12.86 0.74
C MET A 154 2.87 14.32 0.87
N SER A 155 1.55 14.54 0.93
CA SER A 155 0.96 15.84 1.20
C SER A 155 0.79 16.02 2.72
N LEU A 156 1.57 16.93 3.33
CA LEU A 156 1.47 17.20 4.76
C LEU A 156 0.05 17.64 5.18
N ARG A 157 -0.64 18.40 4.33
CA ARG A 157 -2.02 18.84 4.59
C ARG A 157 -2.99 17.66 4.63
N ASP A 158 -2.82 16.68 3.76
CA ASP A 158 -3.66 15.48 3.76
C ASP A 158 -3.28 14.56 4.92
N SER A 159 -2.00 14.47 5.28
CA SER A 159 -1.57 13.75 6.48
C SER A 159 -2.16 14.33 7.77
N LEU A 160 -2.12 15.65 7.94
CA LEU A 160 -2.73 16.32 9.10
C LEU A 160 -4.25 16.12 9.14
N TYR A 161 -4.91 16.21 7.98
CA TYR A 161 -6.34 15.96 7.86
C TYR A 161 -6.69 14.52 8.29
N LEU A 162 -5.97 13.51 7.79
CA LEU A 162 -6.20 12.11 8.17
C LEU A 162 -5.87 11.84 9.64
N ALA A 163 -4.79 12.42 10.17
CA ALA A 163 -4.44 12.29 11.58
C ALA A 163 -5.54 12.85 12.49
N PHE A 164 -6.08 14.03 12.15
CA PHE A 164 -7.21 14.62 12.87
C PHE A 164 -8.45 13.73 12.85
N GLN A 165 -8.78 13.12 11.69
CA GLN A 165 -9.88 12.17 11.61
C GLN A 165 -9.66 10.92 12.47
N ASN A 166 -8.42 10.44 12.60
CA ASN A 166 -8.07 9.31 13.47
C ASN A 166 -8.24 9.68 14.95
N VAL A 167 -7.81 10.87 15.36
CA VAL A 167 -8.00 11.39 16.73
C VAL A 167 -9.48 11.43 17.10
N ILE A 168 -10.33 12.01 16.23
CA ILE A 168 -11.78 12.07 16.48
C ILE A 168 -12.35 10.66 16.59
N SER A 169 -12.04 9.78 15.63
CA SER A 169 -12.60 8.44 15.57
C SER A 169 -12.25 7.62 16.83
N ASN A 170 -10.96 7.57 17.18
CA ASN A 170 -10.53 6.80 18.34
C ASN A 170 -10.94 7.46 19.67
N GLY A 171 -10.86 8.79 19.75
CA GLY A 171 -11.17 9.55 20.97
C GLY A 171 -12.66 9.59 21.28
N SER A 172 -13.52 9.51 20.27
CA SER A 172 -14.96 9.32 20.45
C SER A 172 -15.36 7.88 20.74
N GLY A 173 -14.42 6.96 20.89
CA GLY A 173 -14.69 5.56 21.21
C GLY A 173 -14.96 4.63 20.03
N ALA A 174 -14.85 5.06 18.76
CA ALA A 174 -14.96 4.13 17.64
C ALA A 174 -13.89 3.03 17.77
N SER A 175 -14.25 1.79 17.44
CA SER A 175 -13.44 0.59 17.67
C SER A 175 -12.28 0.47 16.66
N VAL A 176 -11.34 1.41 16.70
CA VAL A 176 -10.21 1.50 15.79
C VAL A 176 -8.94 1.93 16.52
N GLY A 177 -7.77 1.52 16.02
CA GLY A 177 -6.46 1.95 16.52
C GLY A 177 -5.95 3.25 15.89
N LEU A 178 -4.94 3.87 16.50
CA LEU A 178 -4.34 5.15 16.09
C LEU A 178 -3.11 4.99 15.19
N GLU A 179 -2.66 3.76 14.93
CA GLU A 179 -1.37 3.47 14.29
C GLU A 179 -1.30 4.02 12.86
N ALA A 180 -2.42 3.94 12.15
CA ALA A 180 -2.57 4.55 10.83
C ALA A 180 -2.42 6.08 10.90
N GLY A 181 -2.91 6.72 11.97
CA GLY A 181 -2.74 8.15 12.21
C GLY A 181 -1.29 8.52 12.57
N TYR A 182 -0.66 7.75 13.48
CA TYR A 182 0.73 7.94 13.90
C TYR A 182 1.69 7.88 12.71
N THR A 183 1.59 6.82 11.91
CA THR A 183 2.43 6.64 10.73
C THR A 183 2.13 7.70 9.66
N GLN A 184 0.86 8.03 9.43
CA GLN A 184 0.48 9.06 8.45
C GLN A 184 1.07 10.44 8.76
N ILE A 185 0.96 10.91 10.01
CA ILE A 185 1.46 12.24 10.40
C ILE A 185 3.00 12.26 10.40
N ALA A 186 3.64 11.24 10.98
CA ALA A 186 5.09 11.17 11.07
C ALA A 186 5.75 11.02 9.69
N SER A 187 5.25 10.12 8.84
CA SER A 187 5.74 9.99 7.46
C SER A 187 5.44 11.22 6.61
N GLY A 188 4.31 11.92 6.84
CA GLY A 188 3.99 13.18 6.18
C GLY A 188 4.98 14.30 6.53
N LEU A 189 5.35 14.41 7.82
CA LEU A 189 6.37 15.33 8.31
C LEU A 189 7.75 14.95 7.77
N ALA A 190 8.10 13.66 7.78
CA ALA A 190 9.34 13.15 7.22
C ALA A 190 9.47 13.46 5.72
N SER A 191 8.41 13.24 4.94
CA SER A 191 8.36 13.58 3.52
C SER A 191 8.56 15.09 3.30
N ARG A 192 7.93 15.92 4.13
CA ARG A 192 8.05 17.37 4.06
C ARG A 192 9.47 17.87 4.39
N LEU A 193 10.12 17.24 5.37
CA LEU A 193 11.53 17.48 5.71
C LEU A 193 12.43 17.04 4.54
N GLY A 194 12.30 15.81 4.05
CA GLY A 194 13.09 15.32 2.92
C GLY A 194 12.95 16.20 1.67
N ILE A 195 11.75 16.69 1.36
CA ILE A 195 11.52 17.63 0.24
C ILE A 195 12.20 18.98 0.51
N ALA A 196 12.18 19.49 1.74
CA ALA A 196 12.85 20.76 2.10
C ALA A 196 14.38 20.68 2.00
N PHE A 197 14.94 19.49 2.25
CA PHE A 197 16.37 19.18 2.11
C PHE A 197 16.76 18.69 0.71
N GLU A 198 15.80 18.58 -0.21
CA GLU A 198 15.99 18.13 -1.60
C GLU A 198 16.74 16.78 -1.70
N VAL A 199 16.41 15.85 -0.81
CA VAL A 199 17.03 14.52 -0.77
C VAL A 199 16.69 13.70 -2.01
N ARG A 200 17.49 12.68 -2.32
CA ARG A 200 17.26 11.80 -3.48
C ARG A 200 15.95 11.02 -3.28
N ARG A 201 15.41 10.45 -4.36
CA ARG A 201 14.16 9.67 -4.30
C ARG A 201 14.30 8.44 -3.40
N SER A 202 15.42 7.73 -3.45
CA SER A 202 15.74 6.61 -2.55
C SER A 202 15.73 7.07 -1.09
N ASP A 203 16.41 8.17 -0.80
CA ASP A 203 16.55 8.69 0.56
C ASP A 203 15.21 9.19 1.10
N LEU A 204 14.37 9.80 0.24
CA LEU A 204 13.02 10.23 0.63
C LEU A 204 12.15 9.04 1.01
N ARG A 205 12.26 7.92 0.28
CA ARG A 205 11.59 6.66 0.61
C ARG A 205 12.05 6.14 1.98
N THR A 206 13.36 6.16 2.22
CA THR A 206 13.95 5.79 3.52
C THR A 206 13.46 6.69 4.64
N LEU A 207 13.42 8.02 4.44
CA LEU A 207 12.94 8.97 5.47
C LEU A 207 11.45 8.80 5.78
N VAL A 208 10.61 8.53 4.77
CA VAL A 208 9.20 8.18 5.00
C VAL A 208 9.08 6.92 5.87
N GLY A 209 9.92 5.92 5.60
CA GLY A 209 10.09 4.74 6.45
C GLY A 209 10.57 5.09 7.86
N CYS A 210 11.57 5.97 8.01
CA CYS A 210 12.06 6.46 9.31
C CYS A 210 10.96 7.13 10.13
N GLY A 211 10.10 7.92 9.48
CA GLY A 211 8.94 8.53 10.12
C GLY A 211 7.95 7.48 10.65
N ALA A 212 7.66 6.45 9.86
CA ALA A 212 6.81 5.35 10.31
C ALA A 212 7.47 4.53 11.42
N ALA A 213 8.78 4.27 11.33
CA ALA A 213 9.54 3.54 12.34
C ALA A 213 9.53 4.26 13.69
N GLY A 214 9.87 5.56 13.69
CA GLY A 214 9.79 6.42 14.87
C GLY A 214 8.39 6.49 15.46
N ALA A 215 7.35 6.49 14.62
CA ALA A 215 5.96 6.55 15.06
C ALA A 215 5.49 5.27 15.76
N ILE A 216 5.78 4.10 15.18
CA ILE A 216 5.43 2.81 15.81
C ILE A 216 6.28 2.58 17.05
N ALA A 217 7.57 2.90 17.01
CA ALA A 217 8.44 2.82 18.18
C ALA A 217 7.95 3.71 19.33
N ALA A 218 7.54 4.95 19.02
CA ALA A 218 6.97 5.88 20.00
C ALA A 218 5.64 5.40 20.59
N GLY A 219 4.75 4.84 19.76
CA GLY A 219 3.47 4.33 20.23
C GLY A 219 3.63 3.11 21.12
N PHE A 220 4.34 2.09 20.63
CA PHE A 220 4.40 0.78 21.29
C PHE A 220 5.51 0.67 22.33
N GLY A 221 6.38 1.67 22.43
CA GLY A 221 7.58 1.60 23.28
C GLY A 221 8.61 0.58 22.78
N ALA A 222 8.52 0.18 21.51
CA ALA A 222 9.15 -0.99 20.90
C ALA A 222 9.94 -0.59 19.63
N PRO A 223 11.20 -0.12 19.76
CA PRO A 223 12.00 0.36 18.64
C PRO A 223 12.34 -0.69 17.58
N LEU A 224 12.59 -1.95 17.95
CA LEU A 224 12.85 -3.00 16.96
C LEU A 224 11.59 -3.30 16.15
N ALA A 225 10.43 -3.42 16.81
CA ALA A 225 9.15 -3.56 16.14
C ALA A 225 8.89 -2.39 15.18
N GLY A 226 9.17 -1.15 15.61
CA GLY A 226 9.05 0.03 14.75
C GLY A 226 9.96 -0.01 13.51
N ALA A 227 11.22 -0.41 13.68
CA ALA A 227 12.15 -0.53 12.55
C ALA A 227 11.69 -1.59 11.54
N PHE A 228 11.29 -2.78 12.00
CA PHE A 228 10.79 -3.83 11.12
C PHE A 228 9.44 -3.50 10.49
N TYR A 229 8.58 -2.72 11.17
CA TYR A 229 7.38 -2.18 10.55
C TYR A 229 7.72 -1.34 9.32
N ALA A 230 8.75 -0.48 9.42
CA ALA A 230 9.21 0.30 8.29
C ALA A 230 9.79 -0.57 7.17
N PHE A 231 10.65 -1.55 7.49
CA PHE A 231 11.23 -2.43 6.47
C PHE A 231 10.18 -3.29 5.75
N GLU A 232 9.29 -3.94 6.51
CA GLU A 232 8.34 -4.90 5.96
C GLU A 232 7.13 -4.26 5.29
N LEU A 233 6.63 -3.12 5.82
CA LEU A 233 5.37 -2.54 5.34
C LEU A 233 5.51 -1.27 4.52
N ILE A 234 6.51 -0.43 4.82
CA ILE A 234 6.67 0.87 4.16
C ILE A 234 7.71 0.80 3.05
N ILE A 235 8.94 0.44 3.40
CA ILE A 235 10.10 0.41 2.52
C ILE A 235 9.98 -0.76 1.55
N GLY A 236 9.62 -1.93 2.09
CA GLY A 236 9.52 -3.18 1.36
C GLY A 236 10.87 -3.78 1.04
N THR A 237 11.95 -3.29 1.63
CA THR A 237 13.29 -3.81 1.39
C THR A 237 14.18 -3.62 2.60
N TYR A 238 15.09 -4.56 2.80
CA TYR A 238 16.12 -4.53 3.84
C TYR A 238 17.49 -4.41 3.18
N SER A 239 18.23 -3.36 3.52
CA SER A 239 19.61 -3.17 3.06
C SER A 239 20.45 -2.49 4.14
N ILE A 240 21.77 -2.69 4.09
CA ILE A 240 22.71 -2.07 5.02
C ILE A 240 22.56 -0.54 5.01
N ALA A 241 22.39 0.05 3.83
CA ALA A 241 22.18 1.49 3.65
C ALA A 241 20.90 2.03 4.32
N THR A 242 19.85 1.22 4.43
CA THR A 242 18.58 1.63 5.06
C THR A 242 18.50 1.26 6.54
N LEU A 243 19.34 0.34 7.01
CA LEU A 243 19.34 -0.17 8.38
C LEU A 243 19.58 0.94 9.40
N THR A 244 20.74 1.58 9.33
CA THR A 244 21.18 2.59 10.30
C THR A 244 20.18 3.76 10.45
N PRO A 245 19.76 4.47 9.37
CA PRO A 245 18.84 5.59 9.54
C PRO A 245 17.48 5.18 10.12
N VAL A 246 16.93 4.03 9.73
CA VAL A 246 15.63 3.56 10.20
C VAL A 246 15.67 3.18 11.69
N VAL A 247 16.69 2.43 12.11
CA VAL A 247 16.85 2.02 13.51
C VAL A 247 17.09 3.25 14.41
N VAL A 248 17.94 4.18 13.98
CA VAL A 248 18.18 5.43 14.73
C VAL A 248 16.89 6.23 14.87
N ALA A 249 16.10 6.37 13.80
CA ALA A 249 14.81 7.06 13.87
C ALA A 249 13.82 6.38 14.84
N ALA A 250 13.76 5.05 14.84
CA ALA A 250 12.95 4.27 15.78
C ALA A 250 13.36 4.51 17.23
N LEU A 251 14.66 4.44 17.53
CA LEU A 251 15.22 4.72 18.86
C LEU A 251 14.90 6.14 19.31
N CYS A 252 15.14 7.14 18.47
CA CYS A 252 14.85 8.53 18.79
C CYS A 252 13.36 8.78 19.03
N GLY A 253 12.48 8.19 18.20
CA GLY A 253 11.03 8.29 18.41
C GLY A 253 10.59 7.72 19.75
N ASN A 254 11.07 6.52 20.10
CA ASN A 254 10.81 5.89 21.39
C ASN A 254 11.33 6.75 22.56
N LEU A 255 12.60 7.18 22.52
CA LEU A 255 13.21 8.00 23.58
C LEU A 255 12.47 9.32 23.81
N ILE A 256 12.14 10.04 22.74
CA ILE A 256 11.39 11.30 22.84
C ILE A 256 10.01 11.06 23.43
N SER A 257 9.29 10.03 22.96
CA SER A 257 7.94 9.76 23.46
C SER A 257 7.92 9.46 24.96
N ARG A 258 8.87 8.65 25.45
CA ARG A 258 9.05 8.31 26.86
C ARG A 258 9.43 9.53 27.71
N SER A 259 10.16 10.49 27.14
CA SER A 259 10.54 11.73 27.84
C SER A 259 9.38 12.73 27.98
N LEU A 260 8.44 12.74 27.02
CA LEU A 260 7.35 13.71 26.97
C LEU A 260 6.10 13.25 27.70
N ILE A 261 5.85 11.94 27.71
CA ILE A 261 4.69 11.36 28.38
C ILE A 261 5.21 10.28 29.32
N ALA A 262 4.97 10.44 30.62
CA ALA A 262 5.21 9.41 31.62
C ALA A 262 4.24 8.21 31.49
N ALA A 263 3.54 8.07 30.36
CA ALA A 263 2.53 7.05 30.15
C ALA A 263 3.20 5.71 29.83
N GLN A 264 2.61 4.66 30.41
CA GLN A 264 2.88 3.27 30.08
C GLN A 264 2.77 3.02 28.56
N PRO A 265 3.63 2.17 27.97
CA PRO A 265 3.51 1.76 26.58
C PRO A 265 2.09 1.27 26.21
N LEU A 266 1.76 1.29 24.92
CA LEU A 266 0.46 0.79 24.44
C LEU A 266 0.24 -0.69 24.79
N VAL A 267 1.33 -1.47 24.89
CA VAL A 267 1.32 -2.86 25.35
C VAL A 267 2.26 -2.98 26.55
N ASP A 268 1.70 -3.31 27.70
CA ASP A 268 2.41 -3.61 28.93
C ASP A 268 1.81 -4.87 29.53
N LEU A 269 2.64 -5.88 29.78
CA LEU A 269 2.23 -7.18 30.28
C LEU A 269 1.93 -7.19 31.78
N GLY A 270 2.35 -6.18 32.55
CA GLY A 270 2.15 -6.11 34.00
C GLY A 270 2.92 -7.19 34.76
N ASP A 271 2.48 -8.46 34.67
CA ASP A 271 3.13 -9.64 35.25
C ASP A 271 4.09 -10.32 34.25
N MET A 272 5.27 -9.74 34.12
CA MET A 272 6.35 -10.29 33.30
C MET A 272 6.88 -11.64 33.82
N GLN A 273 6.72 -11.92 35.12
CA GLN A 273 7.21 -13.16 35.72
C GLN A 273 6.43 -14.36 35.19
N ALA A 274 5.10 -14.28 35.08
CA ALA A 274 4.28 -15.35 34.54
C ALA A 274 4.59 -15.74 33.07
N VAL A 275 5.13 -14.81 32.27
CA VAL A 275 5.58 -15.10 30.89
C VAL A 275 6.98 -15.71 30.88
N THR A 276 7.89 -15.17 31.68
CA THR A 276 9.31 -15.56 31.68
C THR A 276 9.58 -16.90 32.39
N THR A 277 8.73 -17.30 33.35
CA THR A 277 8.84 -18.60 34.05
C THR A 277 8.24 -19.77 33.26
N SER A 278 7.63 -19.52 32.11
CA SER A 278 7.10 -20.57 31.24
C SER A 278 8.26 -21.39 30.67
N HIS A 279 8.38 -22.66 31.08
CA HIS A 279 9.36 -23.59 30.51
C HIS A 279 8.97 -23.96 29.08
N VAL A 280 9.49 -23.22 28.11
CA VAL A 280 9.27 -23.51 26.68
C VAL A 280 10.06 -24.77 26.29
N THR A 281 9.34 -25.83 25.95
CA THR A 281 9.92 -27.04 25.36
C THR A 281 9.65 -27.08 23.86
N SER A 282 10.40 -27.90 23.11
CA SER A 282 10.21 -28.06 21.66
C SER A 282 8.79 -28.53 21.28
N LEU A 283 8.07 -29.15 22.22
CA LEU A 283 6.69 -29.63 22.00
C LEU A 283 5.69 -28.48 21.88
N GLU A 284 5.98 -27.31 22.47
CA GLU A 284 5.09 -26.13 22.43
C GLU A 284 5.05 -25.45 21.06
N ILE A 285 5.91 -25.86 20.13
CA ILE A 285 5.90 -25.36 18.74
C ILE A 285 4.63 -25.82 18.02
N LEU A 286 4.19 -27.07 18.21
CA LEU A 286 3.00 -27.62 17.55
C LEU A 286 1.70 -26.87 17.91
N PRO A 287 1.33 -26.69 19.19
CA PRO A 287 0.14 -25.93 19.54
C PRO A 287 0.25 -24.47 19.12
N SER A 288 1.46 -23.88 19.13
CA SER A 288 1.70 -22.52 18.61
C SER A 288 1.44 -22.42 17.10
N LEU A 289 1.88 -23.40 16.30
CA LEU A 289 1.58 -23.47 14.87
C LEU A 289 0.06 -23.59 14.64
N ALA A 290 -0.62 -24.45 15.40
CA ALA A 290 -2.07 -24.61 15.33
C ALA A 290 -2.81 -23.30 15.64
N LEU A 291 -2.41 -22.60 16.72
CA LEU A 291 -2.93 -21.27 17.04
C LEU A 291 -2.66 -20.27 15.91
N GLY A 292 -1.48 -20.33 15.27
CA GLY A 292 -1.15 -19.54 14.09
C GLY A 292 -2.12 -19.74 12.92
N LEU A 293 -2.48 -20.99 12.62
CA LEU A 293 -3.47 -21.35 11.59
C LEU A 293 -4.87 -20.85 11.95
N VAL A 294 -5.30 -21.02 13.21
CA VAL A 294 -6.58 -20.49 13.70
C VAL A 294 -6.62 -18.97 13.56
N CYS A 295 -5.56 -18.28 13.98
CA CYS A 295 -5.44 -16.83 13.85
C CYS A 295 -5.46 -16.36 12.40
N ALA A 296 -4.92 -17.13 11.44
CA ALA A 296 -5.03 -16.79 10.02
C ALA A 296 -6.48 -16.78 9.55
N GLY A 297 -7.24 -17.84 9.88
CA GLY A 297 -8.66 -17.93 9.55
C GLY A 297 -9.48 -16.78 10.16
N LEU A 298 -9.26 -16.50 11.45
CA LEU A 298 -9.90 -15.38 12.16
C LEU A 298 -9.53 -14.02 11.55
N GLY A 299 -8.26 -13.80 11.19
CA GLY A 299 -7.80 -12.58 10.54
C GLY A 299 -8.47 -12.35 9.19
N ILE A 300 -8.56 -13.39 8.35
CA ILE A 300 -9.28 -13.33 7.07
C ILE A 300 -10.75 -13.00 7.29
N LEU A 301 -11.39 -13.63 8.29
CA LEU A 301 -12.79 -13.37 8.63
C LEU A 301 -13.02 -11.90 9.02
N ILE A 302 -12.15 -11.33 9.85
CA ILE A 302 -12.21 -9.91 10.25
C ILE A 302 -12.08 -8.99 9.03
N MET A 303 -11.09 -9.24 8.16
CA MET A 303 -10.86 -8.42 6.95
C MET A 303 -12.04 -8.50 5.97
N ARG A 304 -12.63 -9.69 5.79
CA ARG A 304 -13.86 -9.88 5.01
C ARG A 304 -15.06 -9.21 5.67
N GLY A 305 -15.16 -9.26 6.99
CA GLY A 305 -16.20 -8.60 7.78
C GLY A 305 -16.23 -7.09 7.56
N VAL A 306 -15.06 -6.44 7.56
CA VAL A 306 -14.95 -5.00 7.22
C VAL A 306 -15.49 -4.72 5.82
N THR A 307 -15.10 -5.54 4.84
CA THR A 307 -15.54 -5.40 3.44
C THR A 307 -17.05 -5.63 3.30
N LEU A 308 -17.61 -6.57 4.05
CA LEU A 308 -19.04 -6.83 4.10
C LEU A 308 -19.79 -5.60 4.64
N VAL A 309 -19.35 -5.03 5.76
CA VAL A 309 -19.99 -3.84 6.31
C VAL A 309 -19.88 -2.64 5.35
N GLU A 310 -18.74 -2.44 4.69
CA GLU A 310 -18.60 -1.39 3.66
C GLU A 310 -19.65 -1.55 2.55
N ARG A 311 -19.90 -2.79 2.09
CA ARG A 311 -20.93 -3.08 1.07
C ARG A 311 -22.34 -2.85 1.59
N LEU A 312 -22.64 -3.27 2.82
CA LEU A 312 -23.96 -3.06 3.44
C LEU A 312 -24.27 -1.58 3.61
N VAL A 313 -23.28 -0.77 4.04
CA VAL A 313 -23.42 0.68 4.18
C VAL A 313 -23.58 1.35 2.80
N GLN A 314 -22.92 0.85 1.76
CA GLN A 314 -23.13 1.35 0.40
C GLN A 314 -24.52 0.99 -0.15
N ALA A 315 -25.02 -0.21 0.17
CA ALA A 315 -26.32 -0.69 -0.27
C ALA A 315 -27.50 -0.04 0.49
N SER A 316 -27.29 0.44 1.71
CA SER A 316 -28.36 1.04 2.53
C SER A 316 -28.81 2.43 2.06
N GLY A 317 -28.11 3.06 1.12
CA GLY A 317 -28.42 4.39 0.62
C GLY A 317 -28.10 5.53 1.59
N VAL A 318 -27.53 5.22 2.77
CA VAL A 318 -27.12 6.24 3.76
C VAL A 318 -26.03 7.14 3.17
N PRO A 319 -26.18 8.47 3.23
CA PRO A 319 -25.15 9.38 2.75
C PRO A 319 -23.81 9.10 3.43
N ARG A 320 -22.71 9.07 2.66
CA ARG A 320 -21.34 8.78 3.16
C ARG A 320 -20.90 9.67 4.33
N VAL A 321 -21.49 10.86 4.42
CA VAL A 321 -21.23 11.84 5.49
C VAL A 321 -21.91 11.44 6.80
N ALA A 322 -23.10 10.83 6.73
CA ALA A 322 -23.87 10.40 7.90
C ALA A 322 -23.54 8.96 8.33
N ALA A 323 -23.00 8.13 7.42
CA ALA A 323 -22.68 6.74 7.67
C ALA A 323 -21.83 6.51 8.95
N PRO A 324 -20.79 7.31 9.26
CA PRO A 324 -20.04 7.14 10.51
C PRO A 324 -20.88 7.38 11.77
N ALA A 325 -21.87 8.29 11.74
CA ALA A 325 -22.73 8.54 12.90
C ALA A 325 -23.60 7.31 13.20
N PHE A 326 -24.22 6.72 12.17
CA PHE A 326 -25.00 5.48 12.33
C PHE A 326 -24.12 4.30 12.76
N GLY A 327 -22.93 4.15 12.16
CA GLY A 327 -21.97 3.14 12.60
C GLY A 327 -21.55 3.34 14.06
N GLY A 328 -21.37 4.59 14.48
CA GLY A 328 -21.07 4.97 15.86
C GLY A 328 -22.19 4.56 16.82
N LEU A 329 -23.45 4.78 16.44
CA LEU A 329 -24.59 4.31 17.23
C LEU A 329 -24.58 2.78 17.40
N CYS A 330 -24.32 2.03 16.34
CA CYS A 330 -24.20 0.57 16.40
C CYS A 330 -23.03 0.12 17.30
N VAL A 331 -21.88 0.78 17.20
CA VAL A 331 -20.71 0.49 18.06
C VAL A 331 -21.00 0.80 19.52
N GLY A 332 -21.66 1.92 19.81
CA GLY A 332 -22.10 2.28 21.15
C GLY A 332 -23.11 1.29 21.72
N ALA A 333 -24.06 0.82 20.90
CA ALA A 333 -25.01 -0.22 21.29
C ALA A 333 -24.31 -1.56 21.60
N LEU A 334 -23.31 -1.96 20.80
CA LEU A 334 -22.50 -3.14 21.11
C LEU A 334 -21.71 -2.99 22.41
N ALA A 335 -21.17 -1.81 22.69
CA ALA A 335 -20.46 -1.54 23.94
C ALA A 335 -21.39 -1.59 25.16
N LEU A 336 -22.64 -1.16 25.00
CA LEU A 336 -23.67 -1.30 26.04
C LEU A 336 -24.08 -2.74 26.30
N LEU A 337 -24.25 -3.53 25.24
CA LEU A 337 -24.71 -4.91 25.35
C LEU A 337 -23.62 -5.87 25.83
N ALA A 338 -22.37 -5.62 25.44
CA ALA A 338 -21.24 -6.48 25.76
C ALA A 338 -20.37 -5.89 26.88
N THR A 339 -19.59 -4.85 26.56
CA THR A 339 -18.67 -4.19 27.51
C THR A 339 -17.98 -2.97 26.87
N PRO A 340 -17.59 -1.94 27.66
CA PRO A 340 -16.73 -0.84 27.20
C PRO A 340 -15.41 -1.27 26.57
N GLN A 341 -14.93 -2.51 26.83
CA GLN A 341 -13.70 -3.05 26.26
C GLN A 341 -13.71 -3.11 24.72
N VAL A 342 -14.90 -3.09 24.12
CA VAL A 342 -15.11 -3.07 22.66
C VAL A 342 -14.70 -1.73 22.04
N LEU A 343 -14.72 -0.63 22.79
CA LEU A 343 -14.47 0.72 22.29
C LEU A 343 -12.98 1.01 22.04
N SER A 344 -12.70 2.05 21.23
CA SER A 344 -11.34 2.53 20.93
C SER A 344 -10.42 1.43 20.38
N GLY A 345 -9.11 1.53 20.61
CA GLY A 345 -8.15 0.50 20.19
C GLY A 345 -8.24 -0.79 20.99
N GLY A 346 -8.68 -0.74 22.25
CA GLY A 346 -8.64 -1.89 23.18
C GLY A 346 -7.41 -1.91 24.11
N HIS A 347 -6.61 -0.83 24.16
CA HIS A 347 -5.38 -0.75 24.97
C HIS A 347 -5.58 -1.02 26.46
N GLY A 348 -6.65 -0.48 27.05
CA GLY A 348 -7.00 -0.73 28.44
C GLY A 348 -7.39 -2.20 28.66
N ALA A 349 -8.35 -2.69 27.87
CA ALA A 349 -8.79 -4.07 27.89
C ALA A 349 -7.65 -5.09 27.75
N LEU A 350 -6.72 -4.87 26.81
CA LEU A 350 -5.56 -5.74 26.64
C LEU A 350 -4.73 -5.82 27.94
N HIS A 351 -4.46 -4.68 28.58
CA HIS A 351 -3.72 -4.64 29.84
C HIS A 351 -4.47 -5.36 30.97
N MET A 352 -5.79 -5.17 31.08
CA MET A 352 -6.64 -5.90 32.04
C MET A 352 -6.59 -7.42 31.84
N HIS A 353 -6.54 -7.88 30.58
CA HIS A 353 -6.47 -9.31 30.29
C HIS A 353 -5.07 -9.92 30.47
N PHE A 354 -4.03 -9.10 30.57
CA PHE A 354 -2.67 -9.52 30.93
C PHE A 354 -2.40 -9.47 32.44
N ALA A 355 -3.08 -8.59 33.17
CA ALA A 355 -3.03 -8.56 34.63
C ALA A 355 -3.55 -9.87 35.26
N ALA A 356 -3.05 -10.20 36.46
CA ALA A 356 -3.37 -11.44 37.18
C ALA A 356 -4.88 -11.66 37.40
N GLU A 357 -5.62 -10.59 37.68
CA GLU A 357 -7.08 -10.61 37.84
C GLU A 357 -7.83 -10.99 36.54
N GLY A 358 -7.18 -10.77 35.38
CA GLY A 358 -7.73 -11.08 34.07
C GLY A 358 -7.67 -12.55 33.67
N GLN A 359 -7.00 -13.42 34.44
CA GLN A 359 -6.66 -14.79 34.04
C GLN A 359 -7.84 -15.79 34.12
N GLY A 360 -8.93 -15.48 34.84
CA GLY A 360 -10.04 -16.40 35.11
C GLY A 360 -11.33 -16.21 34.30
N HIS A 361 -11.31 -15.46 33.19
CA HIS A 361 -12.54 -15.22 32.41
C HIS A 361 -13.03 -16.48 31.70
N GLY A 362 -14.32 -16.81 31.88
CA GLY A 362 -14.94 -17.98 31.24
C GLY A 362 -14.94 -17.92 29.71
N ILE A 363 -14.89 -19.09 29.07
CA ILE A 363 -14.83 -19.25 27.60
C ILE A 363 -15.93 -18.45 26.89
N ALA A 364 -17.17 -18.48 27.41
CA ALA A 364 -18.29 -17.75 26.82
C ALA A 364 -18.10 -16.22 26.83
N VAL A 365 -17.52 -15.67 27.90
CA VAL A 365 -17.24 -14.24 28.02
C VAL A 365 -16.16 -13.82 27.01
N LEU A 366 -15.07 -14.58 26.93
CA LEU A 366 -13.98 -14.32 25.98
C LEU A 366 -14.47 -14.44 24.53
N ALA A 367 -15.28 -15.45 24.21
CA ALA A 367 -15.84 -15.63 22.87
C ALA A 367 -16.82 -14.51 22.51
N GLY A 368 -17.69 -14.10 23.43
CA GLY A 368 -18.61 -12.97 23.27
C GLY A 368 -17.86 -11.66 23.06
N LEU A 369 -16.81 -11.40 23.86
CA LEU A 369 -15.96 -10.22 23.73
C LEU A 369 -15.21 -10.21 22.39
N PHE A 370 -14.65 -11.34 21.96
CA PHE A 370 -14.00 -11.46 20.66
C PHE A 370 -14.97 -11.09 19.54
N ALA A 371 -16.17 -11.67 19.54
CA ALA A 371 -17.19 -11.42 18.53
C ALA A 371 -17.65 -9.95 18.53
N ALA A 372 -17.90 -9.38 19.72
CA ALA A 372 -18.31 -7.98 19.87
C ALA A 372 -17.22 -7.01 19.39
N LYS A 373 -15.95 -7.23 19.77
CA LYS A 373 -14.82 -6.40 19.36
C LYS A 373 -14.53 -6.49 17.87
N ALA A 374 -14.58 -7.69 17.30
CA ALA A 374 -14.40 -7.89 15.86
C ALA A 374 -15.52 -7.19 15.07
N THR A 375 -16.77 -7.35 15.49
CA THR A 375 -17.94 -6.71 14.86
C THR A 375 -17.88 -5.19 14.97
N ALA A 376 -17.59 -4.64 16.15
CA ALA A 376 -17.47 -3.20 16.33
C ALA A 376 -16.33 -2.61 15.49
N SER A 377 -15.22 -3.32 15.34
CA SER A 377 -14.09 -2.87 14.50
C SER A 377 -14.47 -2.88 13.01
N ALA A 378 -15.17 -3.91 12.56
CA ALA A 378 -15.71 -3.98 11.20
C ALA A 378 -16.74 -2.88 10.93
N ILE A 379 -17.65 -2.61 11.87
CA ILE A 379 -18.63 -1.53 11.78
C ILE A 379 -17.95 -0.17 11.75
N SER A 380 -16.98 0.06 12.63
CA SER A 380 -16.29 1.35 12.71
C SER A 380 -15.62 1.68 11.37
N ILE A 381 -14.81 0.76 10.84
CA ILE A 381 -14.11 1.00 9.57
C ILE A 381 -15.09 1.03 8.39
N GLY A 382 -16.03 0.08 8.35
CA GLY A 382 -16.95 -0.06 7.21
C GLY A 382 -17.98 1.06 7.08
N SER A 383 -18.35 1.69 8.20
CA SER A 383 -19.21 2.88 8.22
C SER A 383 -18.48 4.18 7.89
N GLY A 384 -17.14 4.18 7.90
CA GLY A 384 -16.32 5.29 7.44
C GLY A 384 -15.52 6.02 8.52
N PHE A 385 -15.45 5.52 9.76
CA PHE A 385 -14.46 6.01 10.72
C PHE A 385 -13.03 5.81 10.19
N ARG A 386 -12.10 6.63 10.69
CA ARG A 386 -10.69 6.58 10.29
C ARG A 386 -9.87 5.97 11.41
N GLY A 387 -9.08 4.95 11.06
CA GLY A 387 -8.27 4.22 12.02
C GLY A 387 -7.64 2.98 11.40
N GLY A 388 -6.84 2.28 12.20
CA GLY A 388 -6.21 1.01 11.86
C GLY A 388 -6.85 -0.18 12.58
N LEU A 389 -6.63 -1.38 12.04
CA LEU A 389 -6.91 -2.63 12.75
C LEU A 389 -5.70 -3.14 13.55
N PHE A 390 -4.57 -2.44 13.54
CA PHE A 390 -3.32 -2.94 14.12
C PHE A 390 -3.48 -3.29 15.61
N PHE A 391 -3.94 -2.35 16.44
CA PHE A 391 -4.12 -2.68 17.85
C PHE A 391 -5.34 -3.57 18.09
N ALA A 392 -6.40 -3.40 17.31
CA ALA A 392 -7.59 -4.25 17.42
C ALA A 392 -7.23 -5.73 17.18
N SER A 393 -6.34 -6.04 16.24
CA SER A 393 -5.86 -7.39 15.99
C SER A 393 -4.92 -7.91 17.07
N LEU A 394 -4.09 -7.06 17.69
CA LEU A 394 -3.33 -7.44 18.89
C LEU A 394 -4.27 -7.86 20.02
N PHE A 395 -5.28 -7.05 20.31
CA PHE A 395 -6.24 -7.34 21.39
C PHE A 395 -7.08 -8.59 21.10
N LEU A 396 -7.67 -8.68 19.91
CA LEU A 396 -8.42 -9.87 19.48
C LEU A 396 -7.53 -11.12 19.49
N GLY A 397 -6.26 -10.99 19.14
CA GLY A 397 -5.30 -12.08 19.14
C GLY A 397 -4.99 -12.56 20.55
N ALA A 398 -4.83 -11.63 21.51
CA ALA A 398 -4.66 -11.98 22.92
C ALA A 398 -5.86 -12.77 23.45
N ILE A 399 -7.09 -12.34 23.11
CA ILE A 399 -8.31 -13.09 23.46
C ILE A 399 -8.33 -14.46 22.78
N ALA A 400 -8.00 -14.54 21.49
CA ALA A 400 -7.96 -15.81 20.76
C ALA A 400 -6.93 -16.79 21.36
N GLY A 401 -5.78 -16.29 21.80
CA GLY A 401 -4.78 -17.09 22.52
C GLY A 401 -5.30 -17.63 23.84
N LYS A 402 -6.00 -16.82 24.64
CA LYS A 402 -6.61 -17.27 25.90
C LYS A 402 -7.75 -18.28 25.65
N LEU A 403 -8.56 -18.06 24.62
CA LEU A 403 -9.57 -19.03 24.18
C LEU A 403 -8.93 -20.35 23.77
N PHE A 404 -7.82 -20.30 23.03
CA PHE A 404 -7.08 -21.49 22.65
C PHE A 404 -6.53 -22.24 23.87
N ALA A 405 -5.92 -21.53 24.82
CA ALA A 405 -5.44 -22.12 26.07
C ALA A 405 -6.54 -22.80 26.88
N ALA A 406 -7.77 -22.24 26.87
CA ALA A 406 -8.91 -22.81 27.57
C ALA A 406 -9.59 -23.97 26.82
N LEU A 407 -9.60 -23.94 25.48
CA LEU A 407 -10.31 -24.92 24.65
C LEU A 407 -9.45 -26.11 24.24
N ALA A 408 -8.14 -25.91 24.00
CA ALA A 408 -7.27 -26.96 23.49
C ALA A 408 -7.20 -28.19 24.42
N PRO A 409 -7.08 -28.07 25.75
CA PRO A 409 -7.14 -29.20 26.68
C PRO A 409 -8.47 -29.96 26.64
N VAL A 410 -9.58 -29.24 26.40
CA VAL A 410 -10.92 -29.83 26.37
C VAL A 410 -11.17 -30.60 25.07
N LEU A 411 -10.71 -30.05 23.94
CA LEU A 411 -10.91 -30.64 22.62
C LEU A 411 -9.92 -31.75 22.31
N VAL A 412 -8.71 -31.65 22.84
CA VAL A 412 -7.64 -32.63 22.65
C VAL A 412 -7.06 -32.95 24.03
N PRO A 413 -7.65 -33.91 24.77
CA PRO A 413 -7.24 -34.25 26.15
C PRO A 413 -5.75 -34.56 26.32
N PRO A 414 -5.04 -35.18 25.34
CA PRO A 414 -3.59 -35.34 25.43
C PRO A 414 -2.79 -34.03 25.47
N LEU A 415 -3.39 -32.88 25.13
CA LEU A 415 -2.79 -31.55 25.27
C LEU A 415 -3.05 -30.94 26.65
N ALA A 416 -3.76 -31.60 27.57
CA ALA A 416 -4.04 -31.04 28.91
C ALA A 416 -2.78 -30.90 29.77
N ASP A 417 -1.81 -31.81 29.59
CA ASP A 417 -0.52 -31.79 30.29
C ASP A 417 0.55 -30.96 29.55
N PHE A 418 0.22 -30.43 28.37
CA PHE A 418 1.12 -29.67 27.50
C PHE A 418 0.54 -28.29 27.23
N GLY A 419 1.18 -27.27 27.76
CA GLY A 419 0.77 -25.92 27.42
C GLY A 419 1.52 -24.88 28.18
N LEU A 420 1.90 -23.84 27.45
CA LEU A 420 2.29 -22.58 28.04
C LEU A 420 1.15 -21.98 28.87
N THR A 421 1.49 -21.03 29.74
CA THR A 421 0.49 -20.29 30.51
C THR A 421 -0.53 -19.61 29.58
N PRO A 422 -1.78 -19.36 30.02
CA PRO A 422 -2.76 -18.62 29.23
C PRO A 422 -2.23 -17.25 28.76
N LEU A 423 -1.36 -16.62 29.55
CA LEU A 423 -0.70 -15.36 29.21
C LEU A 423 0.31 -15.52 28.05
N ALA A 424 1.11 -16.58 28.06
CA ALA A 424 2.01 -16.89 26.95
C ALA A 424 1.23 -17.19 25.65
N TYR A 425 0.15 -17.97 25.73
CA TYR A 425 -0.74 -18.16 24.57
C TYR A 425 -1.41 -16.86 24.11
N ALA A 426 -1.75 -15.96 25.03
CA ALA A 426 -2.25 -14.64 24.68
C ALA A 426 -1.21 -13.83 23.88
N VAL A 427 0.08 -13.88 24.24
CA VAL A 427 1.16 -13.23 23.47
C VAL A 427 1.34 -13.88 22.08
N ILE A 428 1.26 -15.21 21.99
CA ILE A 428 1.34 -15.94 20.72
C ILE A 428 0.16 -15.57 19.83
N GLY A 429 -1.07 -15.62 20.35
CA GLY A 429 -2.28 -15.25 19.62
C GLY A 429 -2.31 -13.79 19.21
N MET A 430 -1.87 -12.88 20.09
CA MET A 430 -1.71 -11.44 19.82
C MET A 430 -0.85 -11.23 18.58
N SER A 431 0.32 -11.86 18.54
CA SER A 431 1.29 -11.73 17.44
C SER A 431 0.79 -12.41 16.16
N ALA A 432 0.22 -13.61 16.27
CA ALA A 432 -0.27 -14.39 15.14
C ALA A 432 -1.48 -13.73 14.45
N LEU A 433 -2.48 -13.24 15.19
CA LEU A 433 -3.61 -12.54 14.58
C LEU A 433 -3.18 -11.17 14.04
N ALA A 434 -2.26 -10.49 14.72
CA ALA A 434 -1.74 -9.22 14.26
C ALA A 434 -0.99 -9.37 12.93
N VAL A 435 -0.14 -10.39 12.74
CA VAL A 435 0.53 -10.61 11.45
C VAL A 435 -0.47 -10.96 10.34
N ALA A 436 -1.55 -11.71 10.64
CA ALA A 436 -2.59 -12.03 9.66
C ALA A 436 -3.25 -10.77 9.08
N VAL A 437 -3.46 -9.76 9.93
CA VAL A 437 -4.09 -8.49 9.54
C VAL A 437 -3.06 -7.51 8.96
N ILE A 438 -1.89 -7.39 9.55
CA ILE A 438 -0.92 -6.31 9.25
C ILE A 438 0.03 -6.74 8.12
N GLY A 439 0.49 -7.99 8.14
CA GLY A 439 1.37 -8.58 7.12
C GLY A 439 2.88 -8.45 7.36
N GLY A 440 3.32 -8.04 8.55
CA GLY A 440 4.72 -7.91 8.95
C GLY A 440 5.16 -8.97 9.99
N PRO A 441 5.67 -10.14 9.57
CA PRO A 441 6.10 -11.19 10.48
C PRO A 441 7.17 -10.76 11.48
N LEU A 442 8.27 -10.17 11.03
CA LEU A 442 9.35 -9.78 11.94
C LEU A 442 8.91 -8.65 12.85
N THR A 443 8.08 -7.73 12.35
CA THR A 443 7.46 -6.68 13.15
C THR A 443 6.75 -7.24 14.38
N MET A 444 5.91 -8.29 14.18
CA MET A 444 5.17 -8.89 15.30
C MET A 444 6.07 -9.74 16.20
N THR A 445 7.03 -10.46 15.65
CA THR A 445 7.99 -11.24 16.44
C THR A 445 8.84 -10.34 17.33
N PHE A 446 9.35 -9.22 16.81
CA PHE A 446 10.12 -8.26 17.62
C PHE A 446 9.25 -7.50 18.60
N LEU A 447 7.99 -7.20 18.26
CA LEU A 447 7.05 -6.64 19.23
C LEU A 447 6.86 -7.61 20.41
N ALA A 448 6.66 -8.90 20.15
CA ALA A 448 6.57 -9.90 21.21
C ALA A 448 7.87 -9.98 22.03
N LEU A 449 9.03 -9.94 21.39
CA LEU A 449 10.32 -9.93 22.10
C LEU A 449 10.48 -8.70 23.00
N GLU A 450 10.19 -7.50 22.50
CA GLU A 450 10.36 -6.26 23.26
C GLU A 450 9.35 -6.12 24.39
N VAL A 451 8.14 -6.67 24.19
CA VAL A 451 7.10 -6.68 25.22
C VAL A 451 7.38 -7.73 26.28
N THR A 452 7.83 -8.94 25.92
CA THR A 452 8.04 -10.06 26.86
C THR A 452 9.44 -10.14 27.46
N GLY A 453 10.46 -9.60 26.78
CA GLY A 453 11.87 -9.81 27.11
C GLY A 453 12.35 -11.26 27.00
N SER A 454 11.54 -12.19 26.47
CA SER A 454 11.80 -13.63 26.50
C SER A 454 12.09 -14.19 25.10
N LEU A 455 13.36 -14.55 24.86
CA LEU A 455 13.77 -15.23 23.62
C LEU A 455 13.08 -16.59 23.42
N PRO A 456 12.90 -17.46 24.45
CA PRO A 456 12.15 -18.71 24.27
C PRO A 456 10.72 -18.51 23.79
N ILE A 457 9.98 -17.56 24.39
CA ILE A 457 8.61 -17.22 23.96
C ILE A 457 8.61 -16.63 22.55
N THR A 458 9.61 -15.81 22.23
CA THR A 458 9.78 -15.24 20.88
C THR A 458 9.95 -16.33 19.81
N GLY A 459 10.65 -17.43 20.13
CA GLY A 459 10.80 -18.58 19.21
C GLY A 459 9.47 -19.23 18.84
N VAL A 460 8.59 -19.49 19.82
CA VAL A 460 7.26 -20.08 19.56
C VAL A 460 6.31 -19.07 18.91
N VAL A 461 6.41 -17.78 19.25
CA VAL A 461 5.70 -16.70 18.55
C VAL A 461 6.08 -16.68 17.08
N LEU A 462 7.37 -16.76 16.75
CA LEU A 462 7.83 -16.77 15.37
C LEU A 462 7.22 -17.93 14.57
N ALA A 463 7.12 -19.12 15.16
CA ALA A 463 6.47 -20.26 14.52
C ALA A 463 5.00 -19.97 14.20
N ALA A 464 4.22 -19.49 15.18
CA ALA A 464 2.81 -19.14 14.99
C ALA A 464 2.62 -18.03 13.95
N VAL A 465 3.47 -17.00 14.00
CA VAL A 465 3.47 -15.86 13.08
C VAL A 465 3.77 -16.30 11.64
N ILE A 466 4.74 -17.19 11.43
CA ILE A 466 5.06 -17.73 10.10
C ILE A 466 3.90 -18.56 9.57
N ALA A 467 3.34 -19.46 10.38
CA ALA A 467 2.19 -20.27 9.99
C ALA A 467 1.00 -19.38 9.59
N SER A 468 0.72 -18.35 10.39
CA SER A 468 -0.37 -17.43 10.12
C SER A 468 -0.15 -16.62 8.84
N SER A 469 1.03 -16.00 8.70
CA SER A 469 1.43 -15.21 7.53
C SER A 469 1.39 -16.03 6.23
N LEU A 470 1.95 -17.24 6.23
CA LEU A 470 1.98 -18.11 5.07
C LEU A 470 0.56 -18.51 4.66
N THR A 471 -0.30 -18.81 5.63
CA THR A 471 -1.69 -19.22 5.39
C THR A 471 -2.48 -18.08 4.76
N VAL A 472 -2.41 -16.86 5.33
CA VAL A 472 -3.07 -15.68 4.76
C VAL A 472 -2.54 -15.37 3.37
N ARG A 473 -1.22 -15.40 3.17
CA ARG A 473 -0.61 -15.14 1.84
C ARG A 473 -1.05 -16.16 0.80
N LYS A 474 -1.16 -17.44 1.15
CA LYS A 474 -1.56 -18.49 0.20
C LYS A 474 -3.06 -18.48 -0.10
N THR A 475 -3.91 -18.20 0.89
CA THR A 475 -5.37 -18.35 0.78
C THR A 475 -6.10 -17.04 0.45
N PHE A 476 -5.58 -15.89 0.88
CA PHE A 476 -6.21 -14.59 0.72
C PHE A 476 -5.37 -13.62 -0.15
N GLY A 477 -4.04 -13.75 -0.12
CA GLY A 477 -3.12 -13.05 -1.03
C GLY A 477 -2.77 -11.60 -0.65
N TYR A 478 -3.43 -11.02 0.35
CA TYR A 478 -3.23 -9.63 0.79
C TYR A 478 -3.21 -9.55 2.32
N SER A 479 -2.51 -8.56 2.89
CA SER A 479 -2.76 -8.10 4.27
C SER A 479 -3.84 -7.02 4.25
N PHE A 480 -4.34 -6.58 5.39
CA PHE A 480 -5.36 -5.52 5.45
C PHE A 480 -4.87 -4.22 4.79
N ALA A 481 -3.60 -3.87 4.98
CA ALA A 481 -3.01 -2.69 4.37
C ALA A 481 -2.99 -2.79 2.83
N THR A 482 -2.66 -3.96 2.27
CA THR A 482 -2.60 -4.16 0.81
C THR A 482 -3.95 -4.49 0.18
N TRP A 483 -4.86 -5.11 0.94
CA TRP A 483 -6.22 -5.43 0.54
C TRP A 483 -7.02 -4.19 0.15
N ARG A 484 -6.85 -3.08 0.88
CA ARG A 484 -7.53 -1.82 0.57
C ARG A 484 -7.08 -1.20 -0.75
N PHE A 485 -5.84 -1.45 -1.19
CA PHE A 485 -5.38 -1.07 -2.53
C PHE A 485 -6.04 -1.94 -3.59
N HIS A 486 -6.11 -3.25 -3.36
CA HIS A 486 -6.78 -4.17 -4.28
C HIS A 486 -8.24 -3.76 -4.54
N LEU A 487 -8.99 -3.40 -3.49
CA LEU A 487 -10.36 -2.90 -3.62
C LEU A 487 -10.49 -1.59 -4.41
N ARG A 488 -9.42 -0.81 -4.55
CA ARG A 488 -9.37 0.42 -5.35
C ARG A 488 -8.87 0.19 -6.78
N GLY A 489 -8.65 -1.06 -7.18
CA GLY A 489 -8.10 -1.43 -8.49
C GLY A 489 -6.57 -1.41 -8.55
N GLU A 490 -5.89 -1.18 -7.42
CA GLU A 490 -4.43 -1.20 -7.33
C GLU A 490 -3.96 -2.60 -6.89
N SER A 491 -3.33 -3.37 -7.78
CA SER A 491 -2.81 -4.73 -7.47
C SER A 491 -1.52 -4.75 -6.62
N ILE A 492 -1.42 -3.92 -5.57
CA ILE A 492 -0.27 -3.93 -4.66
C ILE A 492 -0.47 -5.12 -3.73
N ARG A 493 0.30 -6.20 -3.88
CA ARG A 493 0.23 -7.38 -3.01
C ARG A 493 1.29 -7.33 -1.92
N SER A 494 2.39 -6.63 -2.18
CA SER A 494 3.50 -6.46 -1.26
C SER A 494 4.16 -5.07 -1.43
N PRO A 495 4.80 -4.51 -0.40
CA PRO A 495 5.72 -3.39 -0.56
C PRO A 495 6.89 -3.69 -1.51
N HIS A 496 7.19 -4.98 -1.73
CA HIS A 496 8.10 -5.47 -2.77
C HIS A 496 7.54 -5.31 -4.20
N ASP A 497 6.22 -5.16 -4.38
CA ASP A 497 5.61 -4.76 -5.65
C ASP A 497 5.85 -3.26 -5.86
N VAL A 498 7.11 -2.88 -5.89
CA VAL A 498 7.54 -1.58 -6.34
C VAL A 498 6.98 -1.45 -7.75
N GLY A 499 6.20 -0.40 -8.02
CA GLY A 499 5.47 -0.21 -9.27
C GLY A 499 6.32 -0.10 -10.54
N TRP A 500 7.60 -0.50 -10.52
CA TRP A 500 8.50 -0.51 -11.67
C TRP A 500 8.10 -1.55 -12.71
N ILE A 501 7.70 -2.77 -12.30
CA ILE A 501 7.19 -3.79 -13.24
C ILE A 501 5.94 -3.27 -13.95
N ARG A 502 5.06 -2.56 -13.22
CA ARG A 502 3.89 -1.88 -13.79
C ARG A 502 4.24 -0.67 -14.66
N SER A 503 5.41 -0.07 -14.46
CA SER A 503 5.86 1.07 -15.27
C SER A 503 6.50 0.65 -16.59
N LEU A 504 6.94 -0.61 -16.70
CA LEU A 504 7.42 -1.26 -17.92
C LEU A 504 6.23 -1.88 -18.67
N THR A 505 5.30 -1.03 -19.13
CA THR A 505 4.18 -1.48 -19.96
C THR A 505 4.65 -1.76 -21.39
N VAL A 506 4.03 -2.72 -22.06
CA VAL A 506 4.22 -3.00 -23.49
C VAL A 506 4.14 -1.72 -24.32
N GLY A 507 3.16 -0.84 -24.06
CA GLY A 507 3.02 0.42 -24.81
C GLY A 507 4.19 1.41 -24.68
N ARG A 508 5.05 1.25 -23.67
CA ARG A 508 6.28 2.04 -23.47
C ARG A 508 7.52 1.36 -24.04
N LEU A 509 7.51 0.02 -24.10
CA LEU A 509 8.63 -0.79 -24.60
C LEU A 509 8.54 -1.02 -26.11
N MET A 510 7.34 -1.01 -26.69
CA MET A 510 7.13 -1.33 -28.09
C MET A 510 7.79 -0.31 -29.02
N ARG A 511 8.30 -0.80 -30.14
CA ARG A 511 8.66 0.05 -31.27
C ARG A 511 7.38 0.46 -31.98
N ARG A 512 7.12 1.76 -32.04
CA ARG A 512 5.91 2.31 -32.67
C ARG A 512 6.03 2.29 -34.20
N ASN A 513 4.88 2.19 -34.87
CA ASN A 513 4.74 2.23 -36.32
C ASN A 513 5.66 1.21 -37.02
N PRO A 514 5.48 -0.10 -36.74
CA PRO A 514 6.17 -1.12 -37.50
C PRO A 514 5.73 -1.04 -38.97
N GLY A 515 6.63 -1.38 -39.90
CA GLY A 515 6.22 -1.59 -41.28
C GLY A 515 5.23 -2.75 -41.34
N THR A 516 4.13 -2.56 -42.06
CA THR A 516 3.10 -3.58 -42.27
C THR A 516 2.94 -3.88 -43.76
N VAL A 517 2.65 -5.13 -44.09
CA VAL A 517 2.36 -5.57 -45.47
C VAL A 517 0.92 -6.11 -45.52
N ALA A 518 0.22 -5.87 -46.62
CA ALA A 518 -1.13 -6.38 -46.81
C ALA A 518 -1.10 -7.88 -47.17
N LEU A 519 -2.04 -8.66 -46.62
CA LEU A 519 -2.10 -10.12 -46.78
C LEU A 519 -2.21 -10.59 -48.24
N ASP A 520 -2.82 -9.77 -49.09
CA ASP A 520 -2.99 -9.99 -50.52
C ASP A 520 -1.73 -9.65 -51.34
N THR A 521 -0.64 -9.21 -50.69
CA THR A 521 0.62 -8.91 -51.37
C THR A 521 1.22 -10.19 -51.96
N PRO A 522 1.45 -10.26 -53.28
CA PRO A 522 2.09 -11.42 -53.90
C PRO A 522 3.48 -11.67 -53.31
N LEU A 523 3.81 -12.94 -53.06
CA LEU A 523 5.11 -13.32 -52.48
C LEU A 523 6.32 -12.72 -53.24
N PRO A 524 6.36 -12.70 -54.59
CA PRO A 524 7.47 -12.04 -55.31
C PRO A 524 7.62 -10.54 -55.05
N THR A 525 6.52 -9.85 -54.72
CA THR A 525 6.53 -8.44 -54.35
C THR A 525 7.02 -8.27 -52.91
N PHE A 526 6.58 -9.15 -52.00
CA PHE A 526 7.07 -9.20 -50.62
C PHE A 526 8.59 -9.43 -50.57
N LEU A 527 9.12 -10.41 -51.30
CA LEU A 527 10.55 -10.74 -51.31
C LEU A 527 11.43 -9.61 -51.89
N ARG A 528 10.91 -8.85 -52.87
CA ARG A 528 11.59 -7.67 -53.42
C ARG A 528 11.60 -6.50 -52.43
N ALA A 529 10.50 -6.30 -51.69
CA ALA A 529 10.41 -5.28 -50.66
C ALA A 529 11.23 -5.62 -49.40
N HIS A 530 11.47 -6.91 -49.15
CA HIS A 530 12.18 -7.43 -48.00
C HIS A 530 13.31 -8.40 -48.41
N PRO A 531 14.43 -7.89 -48.96
CA PRO A 531 15.59 -8.71 -49.29
C PRO A 531 16.25 -9.31 -48.03
N LEU A 532 17.02 -10.39 -48.19
CA LEU A 532 17.84 -10.97 -47.12
C LEU A 532 18.75 -9.91 -46.50
N GLY A 533 18.69 -9.74 -45.17
CA GLY A 533 19.34 -8.64 -44.44
C GLY A 533 18.38 -7.52 -43.98
N SER A 534 17.13 -7.53 -44.46
CA SER A 534 16.03 -6.73 -43.90
C SER A 534 15.64 -7.19 -42.49
N PRO A 535 14.82 -6.44 -41.73
CA PRO A 535 14.26 -6.94 -40.48
C PRO A 535 13.66 -8.33 -40.68
N SER A 536 14.05 -9.28 -39.84
CA SER A 536 13.72 -10.70 -40.00
C SER A 536 12.23 -10.99 -39.96
N ARG A 537 11.42 -10.10 -39.37
CA ARG A 537 9.99 -10.30 -39.15
C ARG A 537 9.20 -9.12 -39.68
N VAL A 538 8.15 -9.40 -40.45
CA VAL A 538 7.25 -8.39 -41.02
C VAL A 538 5.83 -8.67 -40.58
N ILE A 539 5.14 -7.63 -40.11
CA ILE A 539 3.74 -7.75 -39.68
C ILE A 539 2.83 -7.72 -40.90
N VAL A 540 1.89 -8.66 -40.97
CA VAL A 540 0.90 -8.75 -42.03
C VAL A 540 -0.47 -8.30 -41.51
N VAL A 541 -1.18 -7.53 -42.34
CA VAL A 541 -2.53 -7.03 -42.04
C VAL A 541 -3.54 -7.46 -43.10
N ASP A 542 -4.79 -7.67 -42.70
CA ASP A 542 -5.90 -7.98 -43.60
C ASP A 542 -6.33 -6.75 -44.44
N GLY A 543 -7.25 -6.94 -45.38
CA GLY A 543 -7.78 -5.85 -46.21
C GLY A 543 -8.54 -4.75 -45.44
N ARG A 544 -8.77 -4.92 -44.13
CA ARG A 544 -9.35 -3.91 -43.23
C ARG A 544 -8.30 -3.27 -42.32
N GLY A 545 -7.02 -3.59 -42.50
CA GLY A 545 -5.90 -3.08 -41.70
C GLY A 545 -5.78 -3.72 -40.31
N ARG A 546 -6.39 -4.88 -40.08
CA ARG A 546 -6.31 -5.63 -38.82
C ARG A 546 -5.16 -6.63 -38.88
N TYR A 547 -4.54 -6.88 -37.73
CA TYR A 547 -3.46 -7.86 -37.59
C TYR A 547 -3.90 -9.24 -38.08
N ALA A 548 -3.13 -9.81 -39.00
CA ALA A 548 -3.34 -11.14 -39.58
C ALA A 548 -2.24 -12.14 -39.20
N GLY A 549 -1.05 -11.67 -38.84
CA GLY A 549 0.07 -12.50 -38.39
C GLY A 549 1.43 -11.86 -38.66
N ILE A 550 2.49 -12.65 -38.50
CA ILE A 550 3.88 -12.25 -38.76
C ILE A 550 4.48 -13.23 -39.77
N VAL A 551 5.26 -12.74 -40.72
CA VAL A 551 6.04 -13.56 -41.65
C VAL A 551 7.52 -13.41 -41.33
N ASN A 552 8.22 -14.55 -41.26
CA ASN A 552 9.67 -14.58 -41.13
C ASN A 552 10.32 -14.49 -42.52
N VAL A 553 11.09 -13.44 -42.78
CA VAL A 553 11.66 -13.12 -44.10
C VAL A 553 12.58 -14.24 -44.61
N PRO A 554 13.51 -14.81 -43.83
CA PRO A 554 14.33 -15.94 -44.26
C PRO A 554 13.51 -17.18 -44.66
N GLU A 555 12.44 -17.49 -43.92
CA GLU A 555 11.54 -18.62 -44.24
C GLU A 555 10.76 -18.35 -45.52
N ALA A 556 10.31 -17.11 -45.75
CA ALA A 556 9.65 -16.74 -46.99
C ALA A 556 10.58 -16.86 -48.21
N HIS A 557 11.87 -16.49 -48.07
CA HIS A 557 12.88 -16.70 -49.11
C HIS A 557 13.22 -18.19 -49.30
N ALA A 558 13.24 -18.99 -48.24
CA ALA A 558 13.45 -20.44 -48.33
C ALA A 558 12.28 -21.15 -49.01
N ALA A 559 11.05 -20.85 -48.60
CA ALA A 559 9.83 -21.39 -49.21
C ALA A 559 9.74 -21.06 -50.71
N ALA A 560 10.14 -19.85 -51.11
CA ALA A 560 10.18 -19.48 -52.52
C ALA A 560 11.25 -20.23 -53.34
N ARG A 561 12.34 -20.71 -52.71
CA ARG A 561 13.40 -21.49 -53.36
C ARG A 561 13.03 -22.97 -53.50
N ASP A 562 12.35 -23.51 -52.51
CA ASP A 562 11.98 -24.94 -52.46
C ASP A 562 10.70 -25.24 -53.24
N SER A 563 9.95 -24.21 -53.64
CA SER A 563 8.74 -24.36 -54.44
C SER A 563 9.08 -24.71 -55.90
N ALA A 564 8.60 -25.87 -56.36
CA ALA A 564 8.63 -26.23 -57.78
C ALA A 564 7.83 -25.21 -58.62
N ALA A 565 8.21 -25.06 -59.88
CA ALA A 565 7.78 -23.97 -60.78
C ALA A 565 6.25 -23.77 -60.95
N ASP A 566 5.41 -24.73 -60.54
CA ASP A 566 3.96 -24.73 -60.80
C ASP A 566 3.07 -24.24 -59.64
N ALA A 567 3.60 -24.00 -58.43
CA ALA A 567 2.81 -23.43 -57.33
C ALA A 567 3.66 -22.61 -56.35
N GLN A 568 3.66 -21.28 -56.51
CA GLN A 568 4.28 -20.40 -55.51
C GLN A 568 3.37 -20.28 -54.27
N PRO A 569 3.91 -20.43 -53.05
CA PRO A 569 3.14 -20.31 -51.82
C PRO A 569 2.61 -18.88 -51.67
N VAL A 570 1.40 -18.77 -51.12
CA VAL A 570 0.80 -17.46 -50.84
C VAL A 570 1.30 -16.97 -49.49
N LEU A 571 1.39 -15.65 -49.30
CA LEU A 571 1.83 -15.06 -48.04
C LEU A 571 1.01 -15.55 -46.83
N ALA A 572 -0.25 -15.92 -47.05
CA ALA A 572 -1.15 -16.49 -46.05
C ALA A 572 -0.65 -17.82 -45.47
N ASP A 573 0.04 -18.64 -46.27
CA ASP A 573 0.54 -19.97 -45.86
C ASP A 573 1.80 -19.86 -44.98
N LEU A 574 2.40 -18.68 -44.93
CA LEU A 574 3.64 -18.37 -44.20
C LEU A 574 3.38 -17.55 -42.92
N LEU A 575 2.11 -17.36 -42.55
CA LEU A 575 1.73 -16.60 -41.36
C LEU A 575 2.01 -17.39 -40.09
N LEU A 576 2.76 -16.77 -39.19
CA LEU A 576 2.94 -17.21 -37.82
C LEU A 576 2.16 -16.29 -36.86
N HIS A 577 1.78 -16.80 -35.69
CA HIS A 577 1.23 -16.01 -34.59
C HIS A 577 -0.01 -15.17 -34.96
N ALA A 578 -0.90 -15.71 -35.80
CA ALA A 578 -2.11 -15.01 -36.27
C ALA A 578 -3.06 -14.60 -35.13
N ASP A 579 -3.12 -15.41 -34.06
CA ASP A 579 -3.95 -15.15 -32.87
C ASP A 579 -3.15 -14.73 -31.64
N ASP A 580 -1.83 -14.58 -31.77
CA ASP A 580 -0.95 -14.19 -30.69
C ASP A 580 -0.48 -12.75 -30.87
N PHE A 581 -0.86 -11.90 -29.91
CA PHE A 581 -0.50 -10.48 -29.91
C PHE A 581 -0.51 -9.92 -28.48
N LEU A 582 0.14 -8.78 -28.32
CA LEU A 582 0.20 -8.03 -27.07
C LEU A 582 -0.72 -6.82 -27.11
N THR A 583 -1.12 -6.32 -25.94
CA THR A 583 -1.84 -5.04 -25.81
C THR A 583 -1.02 -4.03 -25.03
N PRO A 584 -1.16 -2.70 -25.29
CA PRO A 584 -0.35 -1.67 -24.63
C PRO A 584 -0.42 -1.66 -23.10
N GLY A 585 -1.51 -2.17 -22.53
CA GLY A 585 -1.75 -2.23 -21.09
C GLY A 585 -1.04 -3.39 -20.38
N MET A 586 -0.58 -4.41 -21.10
CA MET A 586 0.20 -5.51 -20.53
C MET A 586 1.52 -5.00 -19.95
N ASN A 587 1.96 -5.61 -18.85
CA ASN A 587 3.27 -5.31 -18.26
C ASN A 587 4.37 -6.24 -18.83
N ALA A 588 5.64 -5.94 -18.53
CA ALA A 588 6.77 -6.71 -19.05
C ALA A 588 6.75 -8.21 -18.66
N LYS A 589 6.16 -8.57 -17.52
CA LYS A 589 6.01 -9.96 -17.10
C LYS A 589 4.93 -10.68 -17.91
N ASP A 590 3.80 -10.02 -18.16
CA ASP A 590 2.75 -10.56 -19.02
C ASP A 590 3.27 -10.77 -20.45
N ALA A 591 4.09 -9.83 -20.94
CA ALA A 591 4.75 -9.95 -22.24
C ALA A 591 5.76 -11.10 -22.28
N ALA A 592 6.61 -11.26 -21.26
CA ALA A 592 7.53 -12.39 -21.16
C ALA A 592 6.79 -13.74 -21.17
N ALA A 593 5.73 -13.87 -20.38
CA ALA A 593 4.90 -15.09 -20.37
C ALA A 593 4.20 -15.35 -21.71
N ALA A 594 3.89 -14.31 -22.49
CA ALA A 594 3.36 -14.46 -23.83
C ALA A 594 4.44 -14.94 -24.81
N PHE A 595 5.68 -14.45 -24.72
CA PHE A 595 6.80 -14.95 -25.53
C PHE A 595 7.11 -16.41 -25.20
N ASP A 596 7.18 -16.77 -23.92
CA ASP A 596 7.41 -18.15 -23.47
C ASP A 596 6.32 -19.10 -24.00
N ARG A 597 5.05 -18.71 -23.91
CA ARG A 597 3.92 -19.55 -24.34
C ARG A 597 3.89 -19.74 -25.86
N THR A 598 4.30 -18.71 -26.61
CA THR A 598 4.20 -18.70 -28.08
C THR A 598 5.50 -19.11 -28.76
N GLU A 599 6.57 -19.33 -27.98
CA GLU A 599 7.93 -19.58 -28.45
C GLU A 599 8.38 -18.55 -29.50
N SER A 600 7.92 -17.30 -29.35
CA SER A 600 8.13 -16.24 -30.32
C SER A 600 9.13 -15.20 -29.82
N GLU A 601 10.10 -14.82 -30.64
CA GLU A 601 11.04 -13.76 -30.28
C GLU A 601 10.45 -12.34 -30.45
N ALA A 602 9.32 -12.21 -31.15
CA ALA A 602 8.65 -10.94 -31.37
C ALA A 602 7.15 -11.10 -31.65
N LEU A 603 6.35 -10.24 -31.02
CA LEU A 603 4.91 -10.21 -31.16
C LEU A 603 4.44 -8.79 -31.52
N ALA A 604 3.38 -8.73 -32.33
CA ALA A 604 2.73 -7.47 -32.64
C ALA A 604 1.99 -6.94 -31.42
N VAL A 605 1.96 -5.61 -31.30
CA VAL A 605 1.17 -4.91 -30.28
C VAL A 605 -0.05 -4.30 -30.97
N VAL A 606 -1.24 -4.71 -30.54
CA VAL A 606 -2.51 -4.23 -31.08
C VAL A 606 -3.27 -3.37 -30.09
N GLU A 607 -4.11 -2.45 -30.57
CA GLU A 607 -4.88 -1.51 -29.76
C GLU A 607 -5.84 -2.22 -28.79
N SER A 608 -6.60 -3.18 -29.29
CA SER A 608 -7.49 -4.05 -28.50
C SER A 608 -7.68 -5.40 -29.19
N VAL A 609 -8.16 -6.38 -28.42
CA VAL A 609 -8.50 -7.72 -28.93
C VAL A 609 -9.55 -7.66 -30.04
N GLU A 610 -10.49 -6.71 -29.94
CA GLU A 610 -11.60 -6.53 -30.88
C GLU A 610 -11.18 -5.80 -32.16
N SER A 611 -10.40 -4.71 -32.02
CA SER A 611 -9.97 -3.90 -33.16
C SER A 611 -8.84 -4.55 -33.94
N ARG A 612 -7.96 -5.32 -33.28
CA ARG A 612 -6.71 -5.90 -33.81
C ARG A 612 -5.87 -4.90 -34.62
N LYS A 613 -6.01 -3.59 -34.34
CA LYS A 613 -5.27 -2.55 -35.05
C LYS A 613 -3.82 -2.52 -34.56
N VAL A 614 -2.86 -2.70 -35.46
CA VAL A 614 -1.43 -2.74 -35.12
C VAL A 614 -0.94 -1.35 -34.69
N LEU A 615 -0.33 -1.28 -33.51
CA LEU A 615 0.30 -0.08 -32.93
C LEU A 615 1.83 -0.17 -32.88
N GLY A 616 2.35 -1.38 -32.73
CA GLY A 616 3.75 -1.61 -32.41
C GLY A 616 4.24 -3.03 -32.66
N LEU A 617 5.54 -3.21 -32.50
CA LEU A 617 6.20 -4.52 -32.37
C LEU A 617 7.02 -4.51 -31.09
N LEU A 618 6.98 -5.59 -30.32
CA LEU A 618 7.84 -5.80 -29.16
C LEU A 618 8.61 -7.10 -29.32
N THR A 619 9.90 -7.08 -29.02
CA THR A 619 10.75 -8.28 -29.01
C THR A 619 10.99 -8.76 -27.58
N GLU A 620 11.18 -10.07 -27.44
CA GLU A 620 11.52 -10.72 -26.18
C GLU A 620 12.85 -10.20 -25.66
N SER A 621 13.88 -10.17 -26.51
CA SER A 621 15.22 -9.67 -26.17
C SER A 621 15.21 -8.24 -25.62
N HIS A 622 14.39 -7.35 -26.20
CA HIS A 622 14.26 -5.98 -25.69
C HIS A 622 13.53 -5.95 -24.35
N THR A 623 12.48 -6.77 -24.20
CA THR A 623 11.72 -6.89 -22.96
C THR A 623 12.61 -7.39 -21.82
N LEU A 624 13.34 -8.50 -22.03
CA LEU A 624 14.26 -9.08 -21.05
C LEU A 624 15.42 -8.15 -20.72
N LYS A 625 16.03 -7.51 -21.72
CA LYS A 625 17.11 -6.53 -21.49
C LYS A 625 16.63 -5.36 -20.64
N ARG A 626 15.50 -4.74 -20.98
CA ARG A 626 14.95 -3.60 -20.22
C ARG A 626 14.49 -4.01 -18.83
N TYR A 627 13.97 -5.23 -18.69
CA TYR A 627 13.65 -5.81 -17.41
C TYR A 627 14.91 -6.00 -16.55
N SER A 628 15.97 -6.58 -17.11
CA SER A 628 17.26 -6.80 -16.43
C SER A 628 17.95 -5.48 -16.07
N GLU A 629 18.03 -4.52 -16.99
CA GLU A 629 18.59 -3.19 -16.73
C GLU A 629 17.87 -2.46 -15.61
N GLU A 630 16.53 -2.54 -15.59
CA GLU A 630 15.75 -1.90 -14.54
C GLU A 630 15.92 -2.66 -13.23
N LEU A 631 15.97 -4.00 -13.25
CA LEU A 631 16.22 -4.83 -12.08
C LEU A 631 17.61 -4.59 -11.50
N ASP A 632 18.63 -4.43 -12.33
CA ASP A 632 19.99 -4.08 -11.91
C ASP A 632 20.08 -2.64 -11.40
N ARG A 633 19.38 -1.70 -12.04
CA ARG A 633 19.25 -0.33 -11.52
C ARG A 633 18.59 -0.33 -10.14
N GLN A 634 17.57 -1.17 -9.93
CA GLN A 634 16.97 -1.33 -8.60
C GLN A 634 17.94 -1.98 -7.61
N ARG A 635 18.68 -3.02 -8.01
CA ARG A 635 19.71 -3.66 -7.16
C ARG A 635 20.80 -2.68 -6.74
N ARG A 636 21.31 -1.86 -7.66
CA ARG A 636 22.28 -0.80 -7.33
C ARG A 636 21.69 0.25 -6.41
N ALA A 637 20.47 0.73 -6.71
CA ALA A 637 19.75 1.68 -5.84
C ALA A 637 19.49 1.12 -4.43
N MET A 638 19.31 -0.19 -4.32
CA MET A 638 19.13 -0.93 -3.07
C MET A 638 20.43 -1.13 -2.28
N ALA A 639 21.53 -1.35 -2.99
CA ALA A 639 22.87 -1.49 -2.44
C ALA A 639 23.49 -0.13 -2.04
N GLY A 640 22.88 0.99 -2.43
CA GLY A 640 23.42 2.34 -2.19
C GLY A 640 24.50 2.76 -3.19
N GLU A 641 24.81 1.89 -4.17
CA GLU A 641 25.73 2.20 -5.26
C GLU A 641 25.02 3.10 -6.27
N THR A 642 25.59 4.27 -6.55
CA THR A 642 25.14 5.11 -7.68
C THR A 642 26.33 5.54 -8.51
N ASP A 643 26.21 5.35 -9.83
CA ASP A 643 27.01 6.02 -10.87
C ASP A 643 26.80 7.54 -10.85
#